data_AF-A0A3B3B8U9-F1
#
_entry.id   AF-A0A3B3B8U9-F1
#
_cell.length_a   1.000
_cell.length_b   1.000
_cell.length_c   1.000
_cell.angle_alpha   90.00
_cell.angle_beta   90.00
_cell.angle_gamma   90.00
#
_symmetry.space_group_name_H-M   'P 1'
#
loop_
_entity.id
_entity.type
_entity.pdbx_description
1 polymer ?
#
loop_
_entity_poly.entity_id
_entity_poly.type
_entity_poly.pdbx_seq_one_letter_code
_entity_poly.pdbx_strand_id
1 'polypeptide(L)'
;MGFLLGVFLLASTLPKATEAFTDAHINITREVIMEKVTEVCREELEIDGLDFNPRDSSPEELVQACLGPKAKGEVSSAKFHKALREIYYSNKLIDRDFGNSAPHHFNSEAFLEGRGIITEGMGAIKANLRLGNLKAARETLGRILHTLQDFYSHSNWVELGSTEPYINLIRPYLPLENLAGVNTPTCRDCDSGTCSNPILPNILKEKKLTSGYLGLSSSVKPEGKCSHGGEGDQTSKTIPRGGINKDERRSDNEALFDAAVKAATEATSQLLEDIILTAGNEDFLRMMGVARAAILSFVIDTTGSMSEEIEEARSVAYEIIDSKQGMQDEPSEYILVPFNDPDFGPLFRTTDPEKMKTEISKLKAKDGGDTPEMCLSGIQLALTGAPSSSEIYVFTDATAKDIALKDTIDALISSTKSSLSFFLTGNAGRRRRRSLGEGSFDDYKDLALASGGQVIQVSKSELPQATEIILDTSTSALVTVLQRARHAGTDETFSFMLDESLNNITIYITGKLSSFTLTNPTGVSQTHNEANGKLGKFHTVGNLWRIRLNVDRQTGTWQINIKSSGPYTLTVRGQSTVTFIYDFVESFSGPHPGYAPLSGRPQAGQPATLMLLVTGRNGPSSVIVKDVDLVKVSGTESITSSKINNIGNGDILATVDAVPQGEFVITVKGTDKVSNSDFQRQSTTRMSISEVHIKAVVDKSVEPGKIVTLPFSVMTQGGGGLYTINARNDRDFPMAFPTSLTLTSGLYTNATLTVTPPANTQSGTDATLTIEAKSSSGADSNFIILRMSVVTKITDFFPPQCKDVMVMADDCPEDVSLCAPYRWELSANLTDDNGTGIESISLRQGNGNLSHTALTDPVVQAFYSASCCSQIVEFVALDKVGNAGRCYRSIVRSGGPPALSLSLLLWLCLLVSFFSVKP
;
A
#
# COMPACT_ATOMS: atom_id res chain seq x y z
N MET A 1 -19.86 3.01 -72.54
CA MET A 1 -19.31 2.04 -71.55
C MET A 1 -18.49 2.85 -70.56
N GLY A 2 -18.99 2.96 -69.33
CA GLY A 2 -18.51 3.90 -68.33
C GLY A 2 -17.50 3.32 -67.33
N PHE A 3 -16.65 4.23 -66.87
CA PHE A 3 -15.82 4.29 -65.67
C PHE A 3 -16.10 3.33 -64.50
N LEU A 4 -15.01 2.79 -63.91
CA LEU A 4 -14.74 2.74 -62.46
C LEU A 4 -13.30 2.26 -62.20
N LEU A 5 -12.41 3.20 -61.85
CA LEU A 5 -11.10 2.89 -61.26
C LEU A 5 -11.28 2.81 -59.73
N GLY A 6 -11.11 1.61 -59.17
CA GLY A 6 -11.10 1.37 -57.73
C GLY A 6 -9.73 1.66 -57.12
N VAL A 7 -9.71 2.54 -56.12
CA VAL A 7 -8.55 2.80 -55.25
C VAL A 7 -8.49 1.68 -54.21
N PHE A 8 -7.41 0.89 -54.21
CA PHE A 8 -7.09 -0.03 -53.12
C PHE A 8 -6.45 0.77 -51.97
N LEU A 9 -7.17 0.87 -50.85
CA LEU A 9 -6.63 1.28 -49.55
C LEU A 9 -5.77 0.12 -49.00
N LEU A 10 -4.45 0.30 -48.99
CA LEU A 10 -3.57 -0.49 -48.13
C LEU A 10 -3.79 -0.03 -46.68
N ALA A 11 -4.54 -0.85 -45.92
CA ALA A 11 -4.51 -0.80 -44.46
C ALA A 11 -3.10 -1.19 -44.00
N SER A 12 -2.32 -0.20 -43.56
CA SER A 12 -1.11 -0.43 -42.78
C SER A 12 -1.54 -0.94 -41.41
N THR A 13 -1.54 -2.26 -41.25
CA THR A 13 -1.58 -2.89 -39.93
C THR A 13 -0.31 -2.47 -39.19
N LEU A 14 -0.44 -1.56 -38.23
CA LEU A 14 0.57 -1.33 -37.21
C LEU A 14 0.93 -2.69 -36.58
N PRO A 15 2.21 -3.04 -36.41
CA PRO A 15 2.57 -4.22 -35.64
C PRO A 15 1.98 -4.07 -34.24
N LYS A 16 1.24 -5.09 -33.77
CA LYS A 16 0.91 -5.25 -32.35
C LYS A 16 2.23 -5.08 -31.58
N ALA A 17 2.26 -4.17 -30.62
CA ALA A 17 3.38 -4.04 -29.71
C ALA A 17 3.65 -5.41 -29.08
N THR A 18 4.91 -5.86 -29.14
CA THR A 18 5.39 -7.04 -28.41
C THR A 18 5.28 -6.72 -26.92
N GLU A 19 4.35 -7.36 -26.22
CA GLU A 19 4.23 -7.24 -24.76
C GLU A 19 5.47 -7.90 -24.11
N ALA A 20 6.22 -7.13 -23.33
CA ALA A 20 7.31 -7.65 -22.50
C ALA A 20 6.74 -8.33 -21.25
N PHE A 21 7.37 -9.40 -20.75
CA PHE A 21 6.91 -10.20 -19.60
C PHE A 21 6.94 -9.41 -18.29
N THR A 22 7.66 -8.29 -18.18
CA THR A 22 7.54 -7.41 -17.02
C THR A 22 6.29 -6.55 -17.02
N ASP A 23 5.72 -6.29 -18.19
CA ASP A 23 4.34 -5.82 -18.25
C ASP A 23 3.38 -7.00 -17.94
N ALA A 24 3.76 -8.24 -18.28
CA ALA A 24 3.01 -9.43 -17.88
C ALA A 24 3.02 -9.70 -16.37
N HIS A 25 4.11 -9.50 -15.63
CA HIS A 25 4.16 -9.66 -14.16
C HIS A 25 3.16 -8.75 -13.45
N ILE A 26 3.14 -7.47 -13.83
CA ILE A 26 2.21 -6.50 -13.28
C ILE A 26 0.77 -6.83 -13.69
N ASN A 27 0.55 -7.25 -14.94
CA ASN A 27 -0.77 -7.68 -15.41
C ASN A 27 -1.26 -8.94 -14.69
N ILE A 28 -0.44 -9.98 -14.55
CA ILE A 28 -0.73 -11.20 -13.76
C ILE A 28 -1.11 -10.80 -12.34
N THR A 29 -0.25 -10.01 -11.69
CA THR A 29 -0.47 -9.56 -10.31
C THR A 29 -1.79 -8.80 -10.19
N ARG A 30 -2.10 -7.91 -11.13
CA ARG A 30 -3.34 -7.16 -11.17
C ARG A 30 -4.56 -8.07 -11.34
N GLU A 31 -4.55 -8.91 -12.38
CA GLU A 31 -5.69 -9.77 -12.71
C GLU A 31 -6.05 -10.67 -11.54
N VAL A 32 -5.05 -11.34 -10.95
CA VAL A 32 -5.28 -12.27 -9.84
C VAL A 32 -5.73 -11.53 -8.58
N ILE A 33 -5.15 -10.36 -8.25
CA ILE A 33 -5.63 -9.58 -7.09
C ILE A 33 -7.09 -9.16 -7.29
N MET A 34 -7.46 -8.69 -8.48
CA MET A 34 -8.83 -8.28 -8.78
C MET A 34 -9.80 -9.47 -8.69
N GLU A 35 -9.42 -10.63 -9.18
CA GLU A 35 -10.17 -11.89 -9.03
C GLU A 35 -10.34 -12.26 -7.56
N LYS A 36 -9.25 -12.31 -6.78
CA LYS A 36 -9.30 -12.67 -5.36
C LYS A 36 -10.08 -11.69 -4.50
N VAL A 37 -9.98 -10.39 -4.77
CA VAL A 37 -10.84 -9.39 -4.13
C VAL A 37 -12.31 -9.65 -4.47
N THR A 38 -12.63 -9.95 -5.73
CA THR A 38 -14.01 -10.26 -6.15
C THR A 38 -14.56 -11.50 -5.45
N GLU A 39 -13.77 -12.57 -5.34
CA GLU A 39 -14.12 -13.79 -4.61
C GLU A 39 -14.40 -13.50 -3.13
N VAL A 40 -13.45 -12.86 -2.45
CA VAL A 40 -13.56 -12.55 -1.02
C VAL A 40 -14.73 -11.61 -0.73
N CYS A 41 -14.96 -10.60 -1.55
CA CYS A 41 -16.11 -9.70 -1.41
C CYS A 41 -17.45 -10.42 -1.57
N ARG A 42 -17.54 -11.37 -2.51
CA ARG A 42 -18.74 -12.20 -2.69
C ARG A 42 -19.00 -13.02 -1.43
N GLU A 43 -17.99 -13.69 -0.91
CA GLU A 43 -18.10 -14.52 0.29
C GLU A 43 -18.58 -13.72 1.51
N GLU A 44 -18.00 -12.53 1.75
CA GLU A 44 -18.38 -11.67 2.89
C GLU A 44 -19.84 -11.21 2.80
N LEU A 45 -20.31 -10.85 1.60
CA LEU A 45 -21.69 -10.42 1.40
C LEU A 45 -22.68 -11.59 1.50
N GLU A 46 -22.32 -12.78 0.99
CA GLU A 46 -23.15 -13.98 1.13
C GLU A 46 -23.34 -14.37 2.61
N ILE A 47 -22.29 -14.23 3.44
CA ILE A 47 -22.36 -14.43 4.90
C ILE A 47 -23.38 -13.46 5.54
N ASP A 48 -23.40 -12.22 5.07
CA ASP A 48 -24.35 -11.18 5.50
C ASP A 48 -25.76 -11.33 4.88
N GLY A 49 -25.98 -12.32 4.00
CA GLY A 49 -27.23 -12.51 3.28
C GLY A 49 -27.52 -11.41 2.24
N LEU A 50 -26.47 -10.78 1.71
CA LEU A 50 -26.52 -9.70 0.73
C LEU A 50 -26.08 -10.19 -0.65
N ASP A 51 -26.74 -9.70 -1.70
CA ASP A 51 -26.39 -10.02 -3.07
C ASP A 51 -25.13 -9.27 -3.52
N PHE A 52 -24.20 -9.99 -4.18
CA PHE A 52 -23.02 -9.41 -4.81
C PHE A 52 -23.15 -9.40 -6.34
N ASN A 53 -23.50 -8.23 -6.90
CA ASN A 53 -23.75 -8.04 -8.33
C ASN A 53 -22.99 -6.82 -8.89
N PRO A 54 -21.65 -6.87 -9.00
CA PRO A 54 -20.89 -5.78 -9.61
C PRO A 54 -21.21 -5.66 -11.11
N ARG A 55 -21.30 -4.42 -11.62
CA ARG A 55 -21.54 -4.13 -13.05
C ARG A 55 -20.37 -4.53 -13.96
N ASP A 56 -19.15 -4.44 -13.44
CA ASP A 56 -17.90 -4.82 -14.10
C ASP A 56 -16.82 -5.12 -13.06
N SER A 57 -15.60 -5.46 -13.51
CA SER A 57 -14.45 -5.78 -12.66
C SER A 57 -13.56 -4.58 -12.36
N SER A 58 -14.04 -3.34 -12.52
CA SER A 58 -13.26 -2.14 -12.20
C SER A 58 -13.04 -2.00 -10.68
N PRO A 59 -11.93 -1.40 -10.23
CA PRO A 59 -11.70 -1.12 -8.81
C PRO A 59 -12.81 -0.30 -8.16
N GLU A 60 -13.40 0.64 -8.88
CA GLU A 60 -14.52 1.47 -8.43
C GLU A 60 -15.76 0.64 -8.14
N GLU A 61 -16.13 -0.21 -9.10
CA GLU A 61 -17.32 -1.06 -8.96
C GLU A 61 -17.13 -2.12 -7.89
N LEU A 62 -15.94 -2.74 -7.82
CA LEU A 62 -15.66 -3.73 -6.78
C LEU A 62 -15.71 -3.13 -5.38
N VAL A 63 -15.11 -1.96 -5.15
CA VAL A 63 -15.19 -1.30 -3.83
C VAL A 63 -16.64 -1.00 -3.47
N GLN A 64 -17.41 -0.45 -4.41
CA GLN A 64 -18.82 -0.14 -4.16
C GLN A 64 -19.65 -1.40 -3.88
N ALA A 65 -19.48 -2.44 -4.68
CA ALA A 65 -20.21 -3.70 -4.55
C ALA A 65 -19.84 -4.43 -3.26
N CYS A 66 -18.55 -4.50 -2.93
CA CYS A 66 -18.01 -5.19 -1.76
C CYS A 66 -18.50 -4.60 -0.44
N LEU A 67 -18.61 -3.27 -0.37
CA LEU A 67 -19.13 -2.58 0.81
C LEU A 67 -20.67 -2.73 0.93
N GLY A 68 -21.32 -3.19 -0.12
CA GLY A 68 -22.74 -3.53 -0.17
C GLY A 68 -23.67 -2.32 0.01
N PRO A 69 -24.99 -2.58 0.18
CA PRO A 69 -25.99 -1.52 0.40
C PRO A 69 -25.84 -0.76 1.72
N LYS A 70 -24.92 -1.20 2.60
CA LYS A 70 -24.58 -0.52 3.87
C LYS A 70 -23.80 0.79 3.63
N ALA A 71 -23.05 0.90 2.52
CA ALA A 71 -22.39 2.15 2.11
C ALA A 71 -23.35 3.08 1.33
N LYS A 72 -24.19 3.81 2.06
CA LYS A 72 -25.10 4.82 1.48
C LYS A 72 -24.33 6.12 1.11
N GLY A 73 -23.69 6.16 -0.06
CA GLY A 73 -23.02 7.36 -0.57
C GLY A 73 -21.98 7.07 -1.67
N GLU A 74 -21.04 8.01 -1.87
CA GLU A 74 -19.95 7.93 -2.86
C GLU A 74 -18.63 7.45 -2.25
N VAL A 75 -18.21 6.20 -2.48
CA VAL A 75 -16.92 5.68 -2.01
C VAL A 75 -15.81 5.95 -3.02
N SER A 76 -14.65 6.42 -2.55
CA SER A 76 -13.49 6.61 -3.42
C SER A 76 -12.67 5.32 -3.54
N SER A 77 -12.35 4.91 -4.76
CA SER A 77 -11.44 3.79 -5.06
C SER A 77 -9.95 4.15 -4.89
N ALA A 78 -9.62 5.40 -4.54
CA ALA A 78 -8.23 5.87 -4.49
C ALA A 78 -7.34 5.05 -3.54
N LYS A 79 -7.90 4.57 -2.42
CA LYS A 79 -7.17 3.69 -1.48
C LYS A 79 -6.84 2.34 -2.10
N PHE A 80 -7.79 1.74 -2.82
CA PHE A 80 -7.57 0.47 -3.52
C PHE A 80 -6.51 0.64 -4.62
N HIS A 81 -6.62 1.67 -5.47
CA HIS A 81 -5.59 1.96 -6.48
C HIS A 81 -4.21 2.19 -5.88
N LYS A 82 -4.13 2.87 -4.73
CA LYS A 82 -2.87 3.09 -4.01
C LYS A 82 -2.28 1.79 -3.47
N ALA A 83 -3.09 0.92 -2.88
CA ALA A 83 -2.66 -0.39 -2.41
C ALA A 83 -2.13 -1.26 -3.57
N LEU A 84 -2.84 -1.29 -4.70
CA LEU A 84 -2.37 -1.96 -5.92
C LEU A 84 -1.02 -1.41 -6.38
N ARG A 85 -0.87 -0.09 -6.43
CA ARG A 85 0.37 0.58 -6.84
C ARG A 85 1.55 0.27 -5.91
N GLU A 86 1.33 0.18 -4.59
CA GLU A 86 2.37 -0.22 -3.63
C GLU A 86 2.88 -1.66 -3.91
N ILE A 87 1.99 -2.57 -4.30
CA ILE A 87 2.36 -3.94 -4.72
C ILE A 87 3.10 -3.92 -6.06
N TYR A 88 2.59 -3.19 -7.06
CA TYR A 88 3.17 -3.14 -8.39
C TYR A 88 4.56 -2.51 -8.42
N TYR A 89 4.76 -1.41 -7.68
CA TYR A 89 6.08 -0.82 -7.54
C TYR A 89 7.04 -1.79 -6.87
N SER A 90 6.62 -2.42 -5.77
CA SER A 90 7.50 -3.37 -5.08
C SER A 90 7.85 -4.60 -5.91
N ASN A 91 6.94 -5.06 -6.78
CA ASN A 91 7.22 -6.08 -7.78
C ASN A 91 8.27 -5.59 -8.78
N LYS A 92 8.03 -4.45 -9.43
CA LYS A 92 8.94 -3.89 -10.44
C LYS A 92 10.31 -3.47 -9.91
N LEU A 93 10.38 -3.09 -8.64
CA LEU A 93 11.62 -2.68 -7.98
C LEU A 93 12.63 -3.84 -7.87
N ILE A 94 12.20 -5.09 -7.97
CA ILE A 94 13.11 -6.24 -7.99
C ILE A 94 14.06 -6.16 -9.20
N ASP A 95 13.57 -5.84 -10.39
CA ASP A 95 14.42 -5.65 -11.58
C ASP A 95 15.45 -4.53 -11.42
N ARG A 96 15.04 -3.44 -10.76
CA ARG A 96 15.88 -2.25 -10.58
C ARG A 96 16.96 -2.47 -9.51
N ASP A 97 16.53 -2.96 -8.35
CA ASP A 97 17.36 -3.01 -7.13
C ASP A 97 18.13 -4.33 -7.02
N PHE A 98 17.63 -5.40 -7.65
CA PHE A 98 18.15 -6.76 -7.54
C PHE A 98 18.44 -7.42 -8.91
N GLY A 99 18.55 -6.66 -10.01
CA GLY A 99 18.75 -7.20 -11.36
C GLY A 99 19.98 -8.11 -11.59
N ASN A 100 20.95 -8.16 -10.65
CA ASN A 100 22.08 -9.11 -10.67
C ASN A 100 21.95 -10.25 -9.63
N SER A 101 20.84 -10.31 -8.90
CA SER A 101 20.62 -11.25 -7.82
C SER A 101 19.98 -12.53 -8.34
N ALA A 102 20.79 -13.55 -8.58
CA ALA A 102 20.31 -14.87 -9.02
C ALA A 102 19.14 -15.42 -8.17
N PRO A 103 19.14 -15.34 -6.83
CA PRO A 103 18.00 -15.78 -6.01
C PRO A 103 16.67 -15.05 -6.27
N HIS A 104 16.71 -13.74 -6.53
CA HIS A 104 15.49 -12.92 -6.71
C HIS A 104 14.77 -13.23 -8.01
N HIS A 105 15.51 -13.73 -9.00
CA HIS A 105 15.05 -14.02 -10.35
C HIS A 105 15.10 -15.53 -10.68
N PHE A 106 15.38 -16.41 -9.70
CA PHE A 106 15.60 -17.84 -9.96
C PHE A 106 16.65 -18.17 -11.04
N ASN A 107 17.57 -17.25 -11.32
CA ASN A 107 18.63 -17.44 -12.28
C ASN A 107 19.72 -18.37 -11.72
N SER A 108 20.54 -18.91 -12.60
CA SER A 108 21.76 -19.66 -12.25
C SER A 108 21.53 -20.79 -11.24
N GLU A 109 20.38 -21.48 -11.34
CA GLU A 109 19.95 -22.60 -10.49
C GLU A 109 19.83 -22.27 -8.99
N ALA A 110 19.67 -20.98 -8.63
CA ALA A 110 19.49 -20.50 -7.25
C ALA A 110 18.09 -20.82 -6.66
N PHE A 111 17.61 -22.05 -6.85
CA PHE A 111 16.24 -22.46 -6.50
C PHE A 111 15.98 -22.48 -4.99
N LEU A 112 16.97 -22.89 -4.19
CA LEU A 112 16.81 -22.99 -2.74
C LEU A 112 16.74 -21.59 -2.12
N GLU A 113 17.62 -20.71 -2.56
CA GLU A 113 17.69 -19.32 -2.12
C GLU A 113 16.47 -18.52 -2.58
N GLY A 114 16.04 -18.69 -3.85
CA GLY A 114 14.83 -18.04 -4.37
C GLY A 114 13.56 -18.50 -3.65
N ARG A 115 13.44 -19.80 -3.35
CA ARG A 115 12.36 -20.30 -2.48
C ARG A 115 12.45 -19.71 -1.06
N GLY A 116 13.66 -19.52 -0.54
CA GLY A 116 13.91 -18.85 0.74
C GLY A 116 13.26 -17.46 0.78
N ILE A 117 13.46 -16.64 -0.25
CA ILE A 117 12.87 -15.30 -0.37
C ILE A 117 11.33 -15.35 -0.32
N ILE A 118 10.72 -16.26 -1.08
CA ILE A 118 9.26 -16.42 -1.10
C ILE A 118 8.73 -16.84 0.28
N THR A 119 9.34 -17.85 0.89
CA THR A 119 8.85 -18.44 2.14
C THR A 119 9.10 -17.54 3.36
N GLU A 120 10.26 -16.87 3.44
CA GLU A 120 10.53 -15.84 4.44
C GLU A 120 9.59 -14.64 4.27
N GLY A 121 9.35 -14.20 3.03
CA GLY A 121 8.42 -13.11 2.74
C GLY A 121 6.96 -13.45 3.07
N MET A 122 6.53 -14.69 2.84
CA MET A 122 5.20 -15.16 3.26
C MET A 122 5.02 -15.11 4.77
N GLY A 123 6.01 -15.58 5.54
CA GLY A 123 5.97 -15.45 7.00
C GLY A 123 5.96 -13.99 7.46
N ALA A 124 6.69 -13.11 6.76
CA ALA A 124 6.66 -11.67 7.04
C ALA A 124 5.30 -11.04 6.74
N ILE A 125 4.64 -11.41 5.64
CA ILE A 125 3.28 -10.94 5.32
C ILE A 125 2.31 -11.35 6.41
N LYS A 126 2.29 -12.64 6.78
CA LYS A 126 1.41 -13.18 7.83
C LYS A 126 1.64 -12.49 9.18
N ALA A 127 2.90 -12.30 9.57
CA ALA A 127 3.24 -11.61 10.81
C ALA A 127 2.85 -10.13 10.80
N ASN A 128 3.06 -9.42 9.68
CA ASN A 128 2.66 -8.02 9.54
C ASN A 128 1.13 -7.85 9.59
N LEU A 129 0.38 -8.72 8.91
CA LEU A 129 -1.09 -8.66 8.91
C LEU A 129 -1.67 -8.85 10.31
N ARG A 130 -1.11 -9.77 11.11
CA ARG A 130 -1.49 -9.95 12.52
C ARG A 130 -1.34 -8.69 13.39
N LEU A 131 -0.42 -7.79 13.03
CA LEU A 131 -0.23 -6.50 13.72
C LEU A 131 -0.89 -5.31 12.98
N GLY A 132 -1.63 -5.57 11.91
CA GLY A 132 -2.24 -4.54 11.07
C GLY A 132 -1.24 -3.71 10.26
N ASN A 133 -0.03 -4.21 10.01
CA ASN A 133 1.02 -3.51 9.25
C ASN A 133 0.82 -3.71 7.73
N LEU A 134 -0.30 -3.18 7.23
CA LEU A 134 -0.80 -3.47 5.88
C LEU A 134 0.16 -3.05 4.75
N LYS A 135 0.84 -1.91 4.90
CA LYS A 135 1.80 -1.42 3.89
C LYS A 135 3.03 -2.33 3.79
N ALA A 136 3.59 -2.75 4.92
CA ALA A 136 4.72 -3.67 4.95
C ALA A 136 4.36 -5.04 4.34
N ALA A 137 3.12 -5.51 4.56
CA ALA A 137 2.60 -6.70 3.90
C ALA A 137 2.52 -6.51 2.37
N ARG A 138 2.00 -5.37 1.88
CA ARG A 138 1.90 -5.10 0.43
C ARG A 138 3.26 -4.99 -0.27
N GLU A 139 4.21 -4.29 0.35
CA GLU A 139 5.56 -4.15 -0.20
C GLU A 139 6.28 -5.51 -0.26
N THR A 140 6.08 -6.35 0.75
CA THR A 140 6.63 -7.72 0.75
C THR A 140 5.94 -8.61 -0.26
N LEU A 141 4.61 -8.52 -0.40
CA LEU A 141 3.83 -9.25 -1.41
C LEU A 141 4.33 -8.94 -2.82
N GLY A 142 4.48 -7.67 -3.18
CA GLY A 142 4.98 -7.29 -4.51
C GLY A 142 6.35 -7.92 -4.82
N ARG A 143 7.28 -7.86 -3.86
CA ARG A 143 8.62 -8.44 -4.00
C ARG A 143 8.60 -9.95 -4.23
N ILE A 144 7.87 -10.70 -3.39
CA ILE A 144 7.84 -12.17 -3.53
C ILE A 144 7.02 -12.63 -4.73
N LEU A 145 6.01 -11.88 -5.17
CA LEU A 145 5.28 -12.19 -6.39
C LEU A 145 6.17 -12.08 -7.62
N HIS A 146 7.03 -11.05 -7.69
CA HIS A 146 8.02 -10.94 -8.76
C HIS A 146 8.92 -12.18 -8.81
N THR A 147 9.53 -12.53 -7.67
CA THR A 147 10.40 -13.71 -7.56
C THR A 147 9.67 -15.00 -7.90
N LEU A 148 8.41 -15.18 -7.48
CA LEU A 148 7.60 -16.35 -7.82
C LEU A 148 7.29 -16.42 -9.33
N GLN A 149 6.98 -15.29 -9.96
CA GLN A 149 6.66 -15.22 -11.39
C GLN A 149 7.91 -15.48 -12.25
N ASP A 150 9.07 -14.97 -11.82
CA ASP A 150 10.36 -15.20 -12.48
C ASP A 150 10.78 -16.67 -12.52
N PHE A 151 10.40 -17.46 -11.52
CA PHE A 151 10.62 -18.91 -11.59
C PHE A 151 10.04 -19.50 -12.89
N TYR A 152 8.84 -19.07 -13.29
CA TYR A 152 8.18 -19.63 -14.46
C TYR A 152 8.74 -19.11 -15.77
N SER A 153 9.29 -17.89 -15.82
CA SER A 153 9.98 -17.37 -17.01
C SER A 153 11.41 -17.86 -17.12
N HIS A 154 12.16 -18.00 -16.03
CA HIS A 154 13.62 -18.23 -16.04
C HIS A 154 14.02 -19.70 -15.83
N SER A 155 13.12 -20.56 -15.36
CA SER A 155 13.34 -22.02 -15.26
C SER A 155 12.85 -22.80 -16.47
N ASN A 156 13.17 -24.09 -16.56
CA ASN A 156 12.61 -25.00 -17.56
C ASN A 156 11.27 -25.63 -17.18
N TRP A 157 10.53 -25.09 -16.20
CA TRP A 157 9.33 -25.72 -15.63
C TRP A 157 8.29 -26.14 -16.67
N VAL A 158 7.99 -25.24 -17.62
CA VAL A 158 6.98 -25.47 -18.66
C VAL A 158 7.51 -26.36 -19.78
N GLU A 159 8.82 -26.34 -20.03
CA GLU A 159 9.52 -27.23 -20.95
C GLU A 159 9.48 -28.69 -20.48
N LEU A 160 9.40 -28.93 -19.16
CA LEU A 160 9.19 -30.26 -18.58
C LEU A 160 7.78 -30.83 -18.86
N GLY A 161 6.90 -30.05 -19.50
CA GLY A 161 5.50 -30.39 -19.75
C GLY A 161 4.60 -30.19 -18.53
N SER A 162 5.06 -29.42 -17.54
CA SER A 162 4.29 -29.11 -16.33
C SER A 162 3.24 -28.03 -16.64
N THR A 163 1.98 -28.33 -16.34
CA THR A 163 0.84 -27.41 -16.54
C THR A 163 0.32 -26.77 -15.27
N GLU A 164 0.69 -27.32 -14.11
CA GLU A 164 0.30 -26.85 -12.78
C GLU A 164 1.44 -26.03 -12.14
N PRO A 165 1.15 -25.15 -11.18
CA PRO A 165 2.19 -24.49 -10.39
C PRO A 165 3.07 -25.47 -9.64
N TYR A 166 4.33 -25.07 -9.45
CA TYR A 166 5.23 -25.79 -8.57
C TYR A 166 4.98 -25.39 -7.11
N ILE A 167 3.97 -26.01 -6.49
CA ILE A 167 3.52 -25.69 -5.13
C ILE A 167 4.65 -25.75 -4.07
N ASN A 168 5.72 -26.50 -4.33
CA ASN A 168 6.88 -26.63 -3.46
C ASN A 168 7.67 -25.31 -3.28
N LEU A 169 7.42 -24.30 -4.13
CA LEU A 169 7.95 -22.93 -3.95
C LEU A 169 7.19 -22.15 -2.88
N ILE A 170 5.90 -22.41 -2.72
CA ILE A 170 5.01 -21.73 -1.77
C ILE A 170 4.97 -22.48 -0.44
N ARG A 171 5.02 -23.81 -0.48
CA ARG A 171 4.88 -24.69 0.69
C ARG A 171 6.24 -25.21 1.17
N PRO A 172 6.87 -24.57 2.19
CA PRO A 172 8.25 -24.86 2.60
C PRO A 172 8.47 -26.28 3.12
N TYR A 173 7.42 -26.95 3.62
CA TYR A 173 7.49 -28.33 4.10
C TYR A 173 7.64 -29.38 2.98
N LEU A 174 7.46 -29.01 1.71
CA LEU A 174 7.69 -29.87 0.57
C LEU A 174 9.15 -29.74 0.07
N PRO A 175 9.84 -30.84 -0.27
CA PRO A 175 11.22 -30.77 -0.76
C PRO A 175 11.29 -30.22 -2.19
N LEU A 176 12.39 -29.54 -2.55
CA LEU A 176 12.73 -29.34 -3.96
C LEU A 176 13.38 -30.61 -4.50
N GLU A 177 12.84 -31.15 -5.59
CA GLU A 177 13.25 -32.45 -6.13
C GLU A 177 13.78 -32.33 -7.56
N ASN A 178 14.58 -33.31 -7.98
CA ASN A 178 15.09 -33.44 -9.35
C ASN A 178 15.84 -32.21 -9.88
N LEU A 179 16.58 -31.49 -9.04
CA LEU A 179 17.41 -30.36 -9.46
C LEU A 179 18.59 -30.83 -10.31
N ALA A 180 18.88 -30.12 -11.41
CA ALA A 180 20.10 -30.32 -12.18
C ALA A 180 21.30 -29.86 -11.35
N GLY A 181 22.33 -30.70 -11.24
CA GLY A 181 23.58 -30.31 -10.57
C GLY A 181 24.42 -29.38 -11.46
N VAL A 182 25.31 -28.58 -10.88
CA VAL A 182 26.15 -27.59 -11.60
C VAL A 182 26.94 -28.17 -12.79
N ASN A 183 27.34 -29.46 -12.71
CA ASN A 183 28.09 -30.16 -13.76
C ASN A 183 27.21 -31.00 -14.69
N THR A 184 25.89 -30.94 -14.53
CA THR A 184 24.94 -31.64 -15.43
C THR A 184 24.67 -30.74 -16.62
N PRO A 185 25.07 -31.12 -17.86
CA PRO A 185 24.72 -30.35 -19.05
C PRO A 185 23.20 -30.29 -19.19
N THR A 186 22.67 -29.09 -19.45
CA THR A 186 21.22 -28.87 -19.54
C THR A 186 20.76 -28.34 -20.88
N CYS A 187 21.64 -27.70 -21.66
CA CYS A 187 21.30 -27.13 -22.95
C CYS A 187 22.19 -27.59 -24.10
N ARG A 188 21.60 -27.66 -25.30
CA ARG A 188 22.32 -27.68 -26.58
C ARG A 188 22.61 -26.26 -27.05
N ASP A 189 23.63 -26.12 -27.88
CA ASP A 189 24.04 -24.85 -28.48
C ASP A 189 23.01 -24.41 -29.54
N CYS A 190 22.47 -23.19 -29.44
CA CYS A 190 21.71 -22.58 -30.53
C CYS A 190 22.69 -21.81 -31.44
N ASP A 191 23.14 -22.43 -32.54
CA ASP A 191 24.14 -21.84 -33.46
C ASP A 191 23.76 -20.44 -33.99
N SER A 192 22.47 -20.21 -34.23
CA SER A 192 21.88 -18.94 -34.69
C SER A 192 21.68 -17.90 -33.57
N GLY A 193 22.03 -18.23 -32.32
CA GLY A 193 21.79 -17.38 -31.15
C GLY A 193 20.39 -17.53 -30.54
N THR A 194 19.41 -18.10 -31.25
CA THR A 194 18.07 -18.46 -30.71
C THR A 194 17.60 -19.78 -31.29
N CYS A 195 16.83 -20.56 -30.51
CA CYS A 195 16.18 -21.79 -30.96
C CYS A 195 15.00 -22.17 -30.05
N SER A 196 13.96 -22.82 -30.60
CA SER A 196 12.65 -22.96 -29.95
C SER A 196 12.64 -23.69 -28.60
N ASN A 197 13.57 -24.62 -28.39
CA ASN A 197 13.78 -25.25 -27.08
C ASN A 197 15.22 -25.79 -27.03
N PRO A 198 16.13 -25.17 -26.24
CA PRO A 198 17.50 -25.64 -26.13
C PRO A 198 17.69 -26.72 -25.07
N ILE A 199 16.68 -27.09 -24.27
CA ILE A 199 16.82 -28.09 -23.20
C ILE A 199 17.14 -29.47 -23.80
N LEU A 200 18.12 -30.16 -23.20
CA LEU A 200 18.54 -31.49 -23.67
C LEU A 200 17.45 -32.56 -23.43
N PRO A 201 17.28 -33.53 -24.34
CA PRO A 201 16.24 -34.57 -24.22
C PRO A 201 16.31 -35.41 -22.93
N ASN A 202 17.52 -35.68 -22.41
CA ASN A 202 17.68 -36.42 -21.16
C ASN A 202 17.20 -35.62 -19.94
N ILE A 203 17.34 -34.29 -19.95
CA ILE A 203 16.82 -33.42 -18.89
C ILE A 203 15.29 -33.47 -18.88
N LEU A 204 14.65 -33.40 -20.05
CA LEU A 204 13.20 -33.53 -20.18
C LEU A 204 12.72 -34.91 -19.73
N LYS A 205 13.41 -35.97 -20.16
CA LYS A 205 13.07 -37.36 -19.83
C LYS A 205 13.20 -37.66 -18.33
N GLU A 206 14.25 -37.15 -17.69
CA GLU A 206 14.50 -37.30 -16.26
C GLU A 206 13.73 -36.28 -15.41
N LYS A 207 12.99 -35.36 -16.04
CA LYS A 207 12.29 -34.24 -15.39
C LYS A 207 13.19 -33.41 -14.48
N LYS A 208 14.42 -33.14 -14.94
CA LYS A 208 15.39 -32.34 -14.19
C LYS A 208 15.10 -30.85 -14.31
N LEU A 209 14.98 -30.18 -13.17
CA LEU A 209 14.75 -28.74 -13.08
C LEU A 209 16.08 -27.98 -13.19
N THR A 210 16.14 -27.01 -14.11
CA THR A 210 17.27 -26.11 -14.36
C THR A 210 16.74 -24.71 -14.61
N SER A 211 17.58 -23.69 -14.44
CA SER A 211 17.27 -22.33 -14.89
C SER A 211 18.38 -21.75 -15.76
N GLY A 212 18.09 -20.62 -16.39
CA GLY A 212 19.04 -19.90 -17.20
C GLY A 212 20.11 -19.23 -16.35
N TYR A 213 21.38 -19.35 -16.73
CA TYR A 213 22.46 -18.60 -16.12
C TYR A 213 22.47 -17.19 -16.70
N LEU A 214 22.44 -16.16 -15.86
CA LEU A 214 22.46 -14.76 -16.27
C LEU A 214 23.81 -14.11 -15.92
N GLY A 215 24.34 -13.32 -16.86
CA GLY A 215 25.51 -12.48 -16.59
C GLY A 215 25.44 -11.17 -17.37
N LEU A 216 25.11 -10.07 -16.68
CA LEU A 216 24.99 -8.75 -17.32
C LEU A 216 26.33 -8.16 -17.77
N SER A 217 27.41 -8.49 -17.06
CA SER A 217 28.78 -8.01 -17.31
C SER A 217 29.81 -9.12 -17.50
N SER A 218 29.38 -10.39 -17.42
CA SER A 218 30.24 -11.57 -17.49
C SER A 218 29.62 -12.62 -18.39
N SER A 219 30.40 -13.17 -19.32
CA SER A 219 29.96 -14.25 -20.20
C SER A 219 30.18 -15.65 -19.59
N VAL A 220 30.62 -15.72 -18.33
CA VAL A 220 30.98 -16.97 -17.65
C VAL A 220 29.72 -17.68 -17.15
N LYS A 221 29.58 -18.95 -17.53
CA LYS A 221 28.62 -19.91 -16.98
C LYS A 221 29.20 -21.33 -17.01
N PRO A 222 28.69 -22.28 -16.21
CA PRO A 222 29.19 -23.65 -16.22
C PRO A 222 28.99 -24.34 -17.58
N GLU A 223 29.89 -25.28 -17.89
CA GLU A 223 29.88 -25.98 -19.18
C GLU A 223 28.58 -26.76 -19.40
N GLY A 224 27.99 -26.62 -20.58
CA GLY A 224 26.75 -27.28 -20.96
C GLY A 224 25.48 -26.67 -20.34
N LYS A 225 25.57 -25.60 -19.55
CA LYS A 225 24.40 -24.95 -18.94
C LYS A 225 23.70 -23.98 -19.88
N CYS A 226 22.39 -23.93 -19.73
CA CYS A 226 21.53 -22.95 -20.38
C CYS A 226 21.91 -21.53 -19.94
N SER A 227 21.95 -20.62 -20.89
CA SER A 227 21.90 -19.19 -20.57
C SER A 227 20.48 -18.78 -20.26
N HIS A 228 20.34 -17.64 -19.59
CA HIS A 228 19.07 -16.97 -19.45
C HIS A 228 18.56 -16.52 -20.83
N GLY A 229 19.39 -15.83 -21.62
CA GLY A 229 18.98 -15.25 -22.89
C GLY A 229 18.72 -13.75 -22.81
N GLY A 230 18.35 -13.17 -23.94
CA GLY A 230 18.07 -11.74 -24.07
C GLY A 230 19.31 -10.90 -24.42
N GLU A 231 19.07 -9.68 -24.89
CA GLU A 231 20.14 -8.80 -25.40
C GLU A 231 21.19 -8.45 -24.32
N GLY A 232 20.75 -8.30 -23.06
CA GLY A 232 21.60 -7.94 -21.94
C GLY A 232 22.45 -9.09 -21.36
N ASP A 233 22.15 -10.35 -21.69
CA ASP A 233 22.83 -11.50 -21.09
C ASP A 233 24.10 -11.88 -21.87
N GLN A 234 25.27 -11.56 -21.29
CA GLN A 234 26.56 -11.89 -21.90
C GLN A 234 26.83 -13.40 -21.93
N THR A 235 26.19 -14.19 -21.07
CA THR A 235 26.41 -15.65 -21.06
C THR A 235 25.82 -16.30 -22.31
N SER A 236 24.80 -15.70 -22.92
CA SER A 236 24.15 -16.15 -24.17
C SER A 236 25.10 -16.22 -25.36
N LYS A 237 26.25 -15.54 -25.26
CA LYS A 237 27.32 -15.51 -26.28
C LYS A 237 28.32 -16.66 -26.12
N THR A 238 28.25 -17.40 -25.00
CA THR A 238 29.13 -18.53 -24.68
C THR A 238 28.40 -19.84 -24.93
N ILE A 239 29.07 -20.82 -25.55
CA ILE A 239 28.50 -22.15 -25.82
C ILE A 239 28.12 -22.84 -24.50
N PRO A 240 26.91 -23.40 -24.35
CA PRO A 240 25.79 -23.40 -25.32
C PRO A 240 25.11 -22.02 -25.47
N ARG A 241 25.14 -21.41 -26.65
CA ARG A 241 24.54 -20.11 -26.96
C ARG A 241 23.01 -20.18 -26.96
N GLY A 242 22.38 -19.01 -26.84
CA GLY A 242 20.93 -18.85 -26.76
C GLY A 242 20.45 -18.61 -25.34
N GLY A 243 19.25 -19.09 -25.02
CA GLY A 243 18.69 -18.92 -23.69
C GLY A 243 17.32 -19.59 -23.55
N ILE A 244 16.85 -19.69 -22.30
CA ILE A 244 15.57 -20.34 -21.96
C ILE A 244 14.54 -19.37 -21.40
N ASN A 245 14.83 -18.07 -21.30
CA ASN A 245 13.88 -17.12 -20.74
C ASN A 245 12.59 -17.02 -21.57
N LYS A 246 11.50 -16.73 -20.86
CA LYS A 246 10.20 -16.35 -21.44
C LYS A 246 9.85 -14.91 -21.07
N ASP A 247 10.87 -14.07 -20.99
CA ASP A 247 10.75 -12.64 -20.67
C ASP A 247 10.05 -11.82 -21.74
N GLU A 248 9.95 -12.34 -22.95
CA GLU A 248 9.24 -11.70 -24.04
C GLU A 248 8.60 -12.78 -24.88
N ARG A 249 7.42 -12.47 -25.41
CA ARG A 249 6.71 -13.34 -26.34
C ARG A 249 7.34 -13.22 -27.71
N ARG A 250 8.09 -14.24 -28.11
CA ARG A 250 8.80 -14.33 -29.40
C ARG A 250 8.22 -15.44 -30.25
N SER A 251 8.45 -15.37 -31.56
CA SER A 251 7.95 -16.39 -32.50
C SER A 251 8.51 -17.79 -32.25
N ASP A 252 9.68 -17.89 -31.62
CA ASP A 252 10.35 -19.16 -31.31
C ASP A 252 9.93 -19.77 -29.97
N ASN A 253 9.37 -18.98 -29.03
CA ASN A 253 8.99 -19.44 -27.69
C ASN A 253 7.50 -19.21 -27.33
N GLU A 254 6.66 -18.77 -28.27
CA GLU A 254 5.26 -18.37 -28.06
C GLU A 254 4.46 -19.29 -27.12
N ALA A 255 4.47 -20.60 -27.40
CA ALA A 255 3.75 -21.58 -26.58
C ALA A 255 4.33 -21.76 -25.18
N LEU A 256 5.66 -21.62 -25.02
CA LEU A 256 6.32 -21.68 -23.72
C LEU A 256 6.04 -20.43 -22.90
N PHE A 257 6.01 -19.25 -23.55
CA PHE A 257 5.61 -18.00 -22.94
C PHE A 257 4.19 -18.08 -22.39
N ASP A 258 3.23 -18.48 -23.24
CA ASP A 258 1.81 -18.57 -22.84
C ASP A 258 1.62 -19.59 -21.70
N ALA A 259 2.35 -20.71 -21.72
CA ALA A 259 2.35 -21.69 -20.63
C ALA A 259 2.96 -21.13 -19.34
N ALA A 260 4.04 -20.35 -19.43
CA ALA A 260 4.69 -19.73 -18.28
C ALA A 260 3.81 -18.68 -17.63
N VAL A 261 3.17 -17.81 -18.42
CA VAL A 261 2.16 -16.86 -17.94
C VAL A 261 1.05 -17.60 -17.18
N LYS A 262 0.47 -18.65 -17.79
CA LYS A 262 -0.59 -19.42 -17.14
C LYS A 262 -0.15 -20.02 -15.80
N ALA A 263 1.03 -20.64 -15.75
CA ALA A 263 1.55 -21.24 -14.52
C ALA A 263 1.85 -20.18 -13.45
N ALA A 264 2.36 -19.01 -13.84
CA ALA A 264 2.63 -17.88 -12.96
C ALA A 264 1.32 -17.25 -12.41
N THR A 265 0.27 -17.14 -13.22
CA THR A 265 -1.07 -16.70 -12.80
C THR A 265 -1.63 -17.63 -11.72
N GLU A 266 -1.64 -18.93 -11.97
CA GLU A 266 -2.17 -19.92 -11.01
C GLU A 266 -1.31 -19.99 -9.73
N ALA A 267 0.02 -19.85 -9.85
CA ALA A 267 0.90 -19.76 -8.67
C ALA A 267 0.67 -18.50 -7.83
N THR A 268 0.46 -17.36 -8.49
CA THR A 268 0.12 -16.09 -7.84
C THR A 268 -1.21 -16.22 -7.08
N SER A 269 -2.20 -16.88 -7.70
CA SER A 269 -3.50 -17.16 -7.08
C SER A 269 -3.38 -18.03 -5.83
N GLN A 270 -2.59 -19.11 -5.90
CA GLN A 270 -2.34 -20.00 -4.76
C GLN A 270 -1.59 -19.32 -3.61
N LEU A 271 -0.67 -18.40 -3.90
CA LEU A 271 0.03 -17.63 -2.87
C LEU A 271 -0.94 -16.68 -2.16
N LEU A 272 -1.80 -15.97 -2.90
CA LEU A 272 -2.82 -15.09 -2.32
C LEU A 272 -3.87 -15.86 -1.52
N GLU A 273 -4.24 -17.05 -1.96
CA GLU A 273 -5.12 -17.96 -1.21
C GLU A 273 -4.53 -18.33 0.16
N ASP A 274 -3.22 -18.60 0.25
CA ASP A 274 -2.55 -18.88 1.52
C ASP A 274 -2.57 -17.67 2.47
N ILE A 275 -2.48 -16.44 1.92
CA ILE A 275 -2.65 -15.21 2.69
C ILE A 275 -4.08 -15.08 3.21
N ILE A 276 -5.09 -15.28 2.35
CA ILE A 276 -6.51 -15.19 2.71
C ILE A 276 -6.86 -16.20 3.79
N LEU A 277 -6.41 -17.45 3.64
CA LEU A 277 -6.66 -18.52 4.62
C LEU A 277 -6.07 -18.20 6.00
N THR A 278 -4.93 -17.49 6.04
CA THR A 278 -4.24 -17.16 7.29
C THR A 278 -4.77 -15.88 7.92
N ALA A 279 -5.00 -14.83 7.12
CA ALA A 279 -5.40 -13.51 7.61
C ALA A 279 -6.92 -13.40 7.81
N GLY A 280 -7.71 -14.15 7.05
CA GLY A 280 -9.15 -13.97 6.94
C GLY A 280 -9.53 -12.90 5.90
N ASN A 281 -10.81 -12.93 5.52
CA ASN A 281 -11.35 -12.07 4.46
C ASN A 281 -11.26 -10.59 4.78
N GLU A 282 -11.64 -10.19 6.01
CA GLU A 282 -11.63 -8.79 6.44
C GLU A 282 -10.22 -8.18 6.35
N ASP A 283 -9.20 -8.83 6.94
CA ASP A 283 -7.84 -8.32 6.92
C ASP A 283 -7.20 -8.37 5.52
N PHE A 284 -7.59 -9.33 4.67
CA PHE A 284 -7.20 -9.34 3.26
C PHE A 284 -7.78 -8.14 2.50
N LEU A 285 -9.08 -7.86 2.64
CA LEU A 285 -9.72 -6.71 2.00
C LEU A 285 -9.13 -5.38 2.50
N ARG A 286 -8.86 -5.28 3.81
CA ARG A 286 -8.14 -4.14 4.40
C ARG A 286 -6.75 -4.00 3.82
N MET A 287 -5.99 -5.09 3.68
CA MET A 287 -4.69 -5.10 3.03
C MET A 287 -4.79 -4.59 1.59
N MET A 288 -5.83 -4.94 0.85
CA MET A 288 -6.08 -4.46 -0.52
C MET A 288 -6.63 -3.02 -0.55
N GLY A 289 -6.90 -2.37 0.58
CA GLY A 289 -7.44 -1.01 0.60
C GLY A 289 -8.92 -0.94 0.21
N VAL A 290 -9.64 -2.05 0.24
CA VAL A 290 -11.09 -2.14 0.07
C VAL A 290 -11.74 -1.95 1.45
N ALA A 291 -12.09 -0.70 1.78
CA ALA A 291 -12.64 -0.35 3.10
C ALA A 291 -13.61 0.85 3.03
N ARG A 292 -14.49 0.97 4.03
CA ARG A 292 -15.61 1.95 4.08
C ARG A 292 -15.16 3.42 4.03
N ALA A 293 -14.26 3.84 4.95
CA ALA A 293 -13.89 5.27 5.07
C ALA A 293 -12.42 5.58 5.35
N ALA A 294 -12.14 6.88 5.51
CA ALA A 294 -10.91 7.42 6.12
C ALA A 294 -10.63 6.80 7.50
N ILE A 295 -9.38 6.86 7.96
CA ILE A 295 -9.08 6.51 9.35
C ILE A 295 -9.39 7.70 10.26
N LEU A 296 -9.58 7.45 11.55
CA LEU A 296 -9.64 8.49 12.57
C LEU A 296 -8.37 8.43 13.42
N SER A 297 -7.49 9.44 13.30
CA SER A 297 -6.18 9.47 13.96
C SER A 297 -6.01 10.67 14.90
N PHE A 298 -5.79 10.39 16.17
CA PHE A 298 -5.55 11.41 17.21
C PHE A 298 -4.16 11.30 17.80
N VAL A 299 -3.50 12.45 17.94
CA VAL A 299 -2.24 12.61 18.68
C VAL A 299 -2.51 13.59 19.83
N ILE A 300 -2.51 13.10 21.07
CA ILE A 300 -3.04 13.86 22.20
C ILE A 300 -1.98 14.01 23.28
N ASP A 301 -1.67 15.26 23.62
CA ASP A 301 -0.89 15.61 24.80
C ASP A 301 -1.67 15.25 26.08
N THR A 302 -1.01 14.55 27.00
CA THR A 302 -1.59 14.03 28.24
C THR A 302 -1.01 14.67 29.49
N THR A 303 -0.29 15.79 29.34
CA THR A 303 0.29 16.55 30.45
C THR A 303 -0.76 17.13 31.38
N GLY A 304 -0.36 17.55 32.59
CA GLY A 304 -1.29 17.99 33.64
C GLY A 304 -2.23 19.14 33.25
N SER A 305 -1.89 19.97 32.27
CA SER A 305 -2.73 21.08 31.79
C SER A 305 -3.80 20.66 30.78
N MET A 306 -3.69 19.48 30.16
CA MET A 306 -4.51 19.02 29.02
C MET A 306 -5.91 18.49 29.38
N SER A 307 -6.40 18.72 30.60
CA SER A 307 -7.67 18.10 31.06
C SER A 307 -8.85 18.44 30.15
N GLU A 308 -9.03 19.71 29.78
CA GLU A 308 -10.18 20.15 28.97
C GLU A 308 -10.06 19.67 27.52
N GLU A 309 -8.85 19.66 26.97
CA GLU A 309 -8.54 19.21 25.63
C GLU A 309 -8.73 17.70 25.47
N ILE A 310 -8.34 16.90 26.48
CA ILE A 310 -8.58 15.45 26.51
C ILE A 310 -10.08 15.15 26.53
N GLU A 311 -10.86 15.87 27.34
CA GLU A 311 -12.33 15.71 27.37
C GLU A 311 -12.94 16.04 26.00
N GLU A 312 -12.47 17.09 25.34
CA GLU A 312 -12.98 17.49 24.03
C GLU A 312 -12.59 16.50 22.92
N ALA A 313 -11.32 16.05 22.88
CA ALA A 313 -10.90 15.01 21.94
C ALA A 313 -11.71 13.71 22.15
N ARG A 314 -12.04 13.38 23.40
CA ARG A 314 -12.93 12.26 23.72
C ARG A 314 -14.35 12.48 23.20
N SER A 315 -14.92 13.66 23.44
CA SER A 315 -16.26 14.04 22.98
C SER A 315 -16.38 13.91 21.46
N VAL A 316 -15.43 14.47 20.72
CA VAL A 316 -15.42 14.43 19.24
C VAL A 316 -15.22 13.03 18.71
N ALA A 317 -14.33 12.24 19.32
CA ALA A 317 -14.17 10.84 18.96
C ALA A 317 -15.48 10.06 19.13
N TYR A 318 -16.21 10.28 20.22
CA TYR A 318 -17.49 9.63 20.47
C TYR A 318 -18.53 10.09 19.46
N GLU A 319 -18.62 11.39 19.19
CA GLU A 319 -19.54 11.93 18.18
C GLU A 319 -19.29 11.33 16.79
N ILE A 320 -18.02 11.25 16.35
CA ILE A 320 -17.67 10.65 15.06
C ILE A 320 -18.04 9.17 15.01
N ILE A 321 -17.68 8.42 16.05
CA ILE A 321 -17.97 6.98 16.13
C ILE A 321 -19.50 6.76 16.09
N ASP A 322 -20.24 7.45 16.95
CA ASP A 322 -21.68 7.24 17.09
C ASP A 322 -22.48 7.75 15.89
N SER A 323 -22.07 8.86 15.28
CA SER A 323 -22.76 9.43 14.11
C SER A 323 -22.49 8.68 12.80
N LYS A 324 -21.38 7.94 12.71
CA LYS A 324 -20.95 7.26 11.48
C LYS A 324 -21.00 5.74 11.55
N GLN A 325 -21.28 5.15 12.70
CA GLN A 325 -21.38 3.70 12.86
C GLN A 325 -22.33 3.08 11.82
N GLY A 326 -21.84 2.07 11.11
CA GLY A 326 -22.60 1.39 10.05
C GLY A 326 -22.94 2.24 8.82
N MET A 327 -22.41 3.46 8.72
CA MET A 327 -22.51 4.30 7.53
C MET A 327 -21.25 4.19 6.66
N GLN A 328 -21.28 4.81 5.48
CA GLN A 328 -20.12 4.82 4.60
C GLN A 328 -18.89 5.50 5.22
N ASP A 329 -19.09 6.61 5.92
CA ASP A 329 -17.98 7.34 6.55
C ASP A 329 -17.54 6.72 7.89
N GLU A 330 -18.00 5.51 8.24
CA GLU A 330 -17.51 4.75 9.39
C GLU A 330 -15.99 4.54 9.26
N PRO A 331 -15.18 5.04 10.22
CA PRO A 331 -13.74 4.90 10.15
C PRO A 331 -13.32 3.44 9.98
N SER A 332 -12.47 3.18 8.98
CA SER A 332 -11.96 1.82 8.72
C SER A 332 -10.93 1.35 9.74
N GLU A 333 -10.37 2.30 10.51
CA GLU A 333 -9.44 2.08 11.60
C GLU A 333 -9.39 3.33 12.48
N TYR A 334 -9.16 3.12 13.77
CA TYR A 334 -8.94 4.15 14.77
C TYR A 334 -7.50 4.09 15.26
N ILE A 335 -6.84 5.24 15.29
CA ILE A 335 -5.46 5.39 15.77
C ILE A 335 -5.43 6.44 16.88
N LEU A 336 -4.77 6.10 17.98
CA LEU A 336 -4.55 7.00 19.11
C LEU A 336 -3.09 6.95 19.53
N VAL A 337 -2.45 8.11 19.60
CA VAL A 337 -1.09 8.27 20.10
C VAL A 337 -1.09 9.30 21.24
N PRO A 338 -1.12 8.86 22.51
CA PRO A 338 -0.90 9.77 23.62
C PRO A 338 0.58 10.19 23.65
N PHE A 339 0.87 11.41 24.08
CA PHE A 339 2.24 11.82 24.43
C PHE A 339 2.25 12.66 25.71
N ASN A 340 3.40 12.73 26.37
CA ASN A 340 3.65 13.45 27.61
C ASN A 340 5.13 13.90 27.62
N ASP A 341 5.68 14.24 28.77
CA ASP A 341 7.11 14.42 28.98
C ASP A 341 7.57 13.69 30.26
N PRO A 342 8.62 12.84 30.18
CA PRO A 342 9.43 12.51 29.00
C PRO A 342 8.85 11.41 28.10
N ASP A 343 7.72 10.81 28.47
CA ASP A 343 7.18 9.61 27.81
C ASP A 343 6.25 9.96 26.64
N PHE A 344 6.25 9.13 25.60
CA PHE A 344 5.30 9.23 24.49
C PHE A 344 4.88 7.85 23.96
N GLY A 345 3.72 7.78 23.32
CA GLY A 345 3.11 6.54 22.87
C GLY A 345 2.68 5.61 24.04
N PRO A 346 2.54 4.30 23.77
CA PRO A 346 2.68 3.66 22.46
C PRO A 346 1.55 4.06 21.49
N LEU A 347 1.73 3.78 20.20
CA LEU A 347 0.63 3.83 19.24
C LEU A 347 -0.39 2.74 19.57
N PHE A 348 -1.65 3.14 19.71
CA PHE A 348 -2.80 2.25 19.77
C PHE A 348 -3.56 2.27 18.44
N ARG A 349 -3.96 1.09 17.95
CA ARG A 349 -4.81 0.96 16.77
C ARG A 349 -5.87 -0.11 16.96
N THR A 350 -7.04 0.09 16.36
CA THR A 350 -8.15 -0.88 16.41
C THR A 350 -9.14 -0.61 15.27
N THR A 351 -9.81 -1.66 14.78
CA THR A 351 -11.01 -1.53 13.92
C THR A 351 -12.31 -1.46 14.74
N ASP A 352 -12.25 -1.88 16.01
CA ASP A 352 -13.41 -1.92 16.90
C ASP A 352 -13.67 -0.52 17.52
N PRO A 353 -14.83 0.10 17.23
CA PRO A 353 -15.18 1.42 17.76
C PRO A 353 -15.27 1.45 19.29
N GLU A 354 -15.74 0.39 19.94
CA GLU A 354 -15.89 0.34 21.40
C GLU A 354 -14.54 0.17 22.10
N LYS A 355 -13.59 -0.55 21.48
CA LYS A 355 -12.19 -0.55 21.96
C LYS A 355 -11.56 0.83 21.87
N MET A 356 -11.81 1.58 20.80
CA MET A 356 -11.33 2.96 20.69
C MET A 356 -11.93 3.84 21.78
N LYS A 357 -13.26 3.78 21.99
CA LYS A 357 -13.93 4.54 23.06
C LYS A 357 -13.37 4.22 24.44
N THR A 358 -13.12 2.93 24.68
CA THR A 358 -12.50 2.44 25.91
C THR A 358 -11.09 3.00 26.07
N GLU A 359 -10.26 2.97 25.03
CA GLU A 359 -8.87 3.43 25.13
C GLU A 359 -8.78 4.94 25.36
N ILE A 360 -9.53 5.75 24.59
CA ILE A 360 -9.53 7.20 24.77
C ILE A 360 -10.13 7.64 26.12
N SER A 361 -11.00 6.82 26.73
CA SER A 361 -11.52 7.07 28.09
C SER A 361 -10.47 6.90 29.19
N LYS A 362 -9.38 6.15 28.93
CA LYS A 362 -8.29 5.95 29.89
C LYS A 362 -7.35 7.14 29.99
N LEU A 363 -7.37 8.03 29.00
CA LEU A 363 -6.51 9.22 28.98
C LEU A 363 -6.84 10.12 30.18
N LYS A 364 -5.80 10.49 30.93
CA LYS A 364 -5.86 11.39 32.07
C LYS A 364 -4.74 12.40 31.95
N ALA A 365 -5.05 13.67 32.19
CA ALA A 365 -4.06 14.71 32.33
C ALA A 365 -3.23 14.46 33.59
N LYS A 366 -1.92 14.31 33.43
CA LYS A 366 -0.98 14.06 34.52
C LYS A 366 0.43 14.49 34.15
N ASP A 367 1.28 14.66 35.15
CA ASP A 367 2.71 14.86 34.99
C ASP A 367 3.03 16.08 34.08
N GLY A 368 4.16 16.05 33.36
CA GLY A 368 4.60 17.11 32.44
C GLY A 368 5.75 17.96 33.00
N GLY A 369 5.74 18.33 34.29
CA GLY A 369 6.89 18.93 35.01
C GLY A 369 7.40 20.28 34.49
N ASP A 370 7.90 20.33 33.25
CA ASP A 370 8.38 21.47 32.48
C ASP A 370 7.89 21.43 31.03
N THR A 371 7.40 22.57 30.53
CA THR A 371 7.24 22.81 29.10
C THR A 371 8.62 23.08 28.46
N PRO A 372 8.92 22.59 27.23
CA PRO A 372 8.02 22.01 26.19
C PRO A 372 7.78 20.48 26.29
N GLU A 373 7.06 19.85 25.34
CA GLU A 373 6.58 18.44 25.41
C GLU A 373 7.02 17.55 24.20
N MET A 374 6.89 16.22 24.25
CA MET A 374 7.35 15.26 23.20
C MET A 374 6.41 15.09 21.97
N CYS A 375 5.90 16.20 21.46
CA CYS A 375 4.87 16.24 20.42
C CYS A 375 5.32 15.60 19.08
N LEU A 376 6.55 15.88 18.61
CA LEU A 376 6.98 15.39 17.29
C LEU A 376 7.18 13.87 17.28
N SER A 377 7.57 13.27 18.39
CA SER A 377 7.67 11.81 18.56
C SER A 377 6.29 11.16 18.46
N GLY A 378 5.27 11.77 19.08
CA GLY A 378 3.87 11.34 18.92
C GLY A 378 3.39 11.43 17.46
N ILE A 379 3.73 12.52 16.77
CA ILE A 379 3.41 12.70 15.34
C ILE A 379 4.15 11.68 14.47
N GLN A 380 5.42 11.36 14.78
CA GLN A 380 6.19 10.35 14.06
C GLN A 380 5.46 9.01 14.07
N LEU A 381 5.05 8.53 15.26
CA LEU A 381 4.31 7.29 15.42
C LEU A 381 3.00 7.29 14.61
N ALA A 382 2.28 8.40 14.61
CA ALA A 382 1.04 8.52 13.84
C ALA A 382 1.28 8.47 12.33
N LEU A 383 2.30 9.17 11.82
CA LEU A 383 2.63 9.19 10.39
C LEU A 383 3.14 7.84 9.88
N THR A 384 3.92 7.10 10.68
CA THR A 384 4.44 5.79 10.27
C THR A 384 3.40 4.68 10.42
N GLY A 385 2.51 4.81 11.41
CA GLY A 385 1.46 3.83 11.71
C GLY A 385 0.17 4.00 10.91
N ALA A 386 -0.18 5.21 10.47
CA ALA A 386 -1.39 5.47 9.68
C ALA A 386 -1.22 5.05 8.21
N PRO A 387 -2.30 4.63 7.53
CA PRO A 387 -2.30 4.52 6.08
C PRO A 387 -1.94 5.87 5.43
N SER A 388 -1.26 5.80 4.30
CA SER A 388 -0.86 6.97 3.54
C SER A 388 -2.08 7.82 3.11
N SER A 389 -2.00 9.14 3.16
CA SER A 389 -3.10 10.11 2.88
C SER A 389 -4.18 10.14 3.95
N SER A 390 -3.77 10.05 5.22
CA SER A 390 -4.66 10.18 6.38
C SER A 390 -4.74 11.61 6.92
N GLU A 391 -5.85 11.95 7.56
CA GLU A 391 -5.97 13.15 8.39
C GLU A 391 -5.59 12.79 9.83
N ILE A 392 -4.66 13.55 10.41
CA ILE A 392 -4.15 13.36 11.77
C ILE A 392 -4.40 14.64 12.56
N TYR A 393 -5.07 14.50 13.70
CA TYR A 393 -5.49 15.62 14.55
C TYR A 393 -4.64 15.66 15.83
N VAL A 394 -3.90 16.75 16.00
CA VAL A 394 -2.94 16.92 17.10
C VAL A 394 -3.51 17.90 18.13
N PHE A 395 -3.62 17.49 19.38
CA PHE A 395 -4.10 18.32 20.49
C PHE A 395 -2.95 18.59 21.47
N THR A 396 -2.62 19.86 21.71
CA THR A 396 -1.59 20.26 22.69
C THR A 396 -1.72 21.73 23.08
N ASP A 397 -1.30 22.09 24.29
CA ASP A 397 -1.20 23.47 24.76
C ASP A 397 0.25 23.97 24.87
N ALA A 398 1.22 23.17 24.40
CA ALA A 398 2.65 23.41 24.54
C ALA A 398 3.43 23.32 23.21
N THR A 399 4.66 23.86 23.21
CA THR A 399 5.59 23.69 22.09
C THR A 399 6.31 22.34 22.17
N ALA A 400 7.03 21.95 21.11
CA ALA A 400 7.76 20.68 21.04
C ALA A 400 9.15 20.76 21.68
N LYS A 401 9.50 19.79 22.54
CA LYS A 401 10.84 19.58 23.15
C LYS A 401 11.77 18.86 22.18
N ASP A 402 11.22 18.00 21.33
CA ASP A 402 11.88 17.11 20.40
C ASP A 402 12.02 17.72 18.98
N ILE A 403 12.26 19.03 18.89
CA ILE A 403 12.31 19.78 17.62
C ILE A 403 13.34 19.24 16.61
N ALA A 404 14.34 18.49 17.07
CA ALA A 404 15.29 17.78 16.23
C ALA A 404 14.64 16.77 15.26
N LEU A 405 13.38 16.38 15.48
CA LEU A 405 12.60 15.51 14.59
C LEU A 405 11.89 16.26 13.46
N LYS A 406 11.89 17.60 13.41
CA LYS A 406 11.12 18.38 12.42
C LYS A 406 11.39 17.94 10.97
N ASP A 407 12.66 17.82 10.59
CA ASP A 407 13.05 17.39 9.23
C ASP A 407 12.56 15.95 8.93
N THR A 408 12.55 15.07 9.94
CA THR A 408 12.00 13.70 9.83
C THR A 408 10.49 13.71 9.67
N ILE A 409 9.78 14.60 10.37
CA ILE A 409 8.33 14.77 10.19
C ILE A 409 8.03 15.33 8.80
N ASP A 410 8.79 16.30 8.30
CA ASP A 410 8.65 16.84 6.93
C ASP A 410 8.86 15.75 5.85
N ALA A 411 9.85 14.88 6.06
CA ALA A 411 10.09 13.71 5.21
C ALA A 411 8.89 12.73 5.22
N LEU A 412 8.38 12.42 6.40
CA LEU A 412 7.24 11.52 6.58
C LEU A 412 5.95 12.10 5.99
N ILE A 413 5.68 13.39 6.17
CA ILE A 413 4.56 14.10 5.54
C ILE A 413 4.62 13.95 4.02
N SER A 414 5.80 14.19 3.43
CA SER A 414 6.00 14.12 1.98
C SER A 414 5.75 12.70 1.44
N SER A 415 6.23 11.67 2.15
CA SER A 415 6.10 10.26 1.72
C SER A 415 4.70 9.67 1.96
N THR A 416 4.13 9.91 3.14
CA THR A 416 2.81 9.40 3.50
C THR A 416 1.70 10.17 2.80
N LYS A 417 1.96 11.44 2.44
CA LYS A 417 0.99 12.39 1.88
C LYS A 417 -0.18 12.65 2.85
N SER A 418 0.06 12.49 4.15
CA SER A 418 -0.91 12.70 5.23
C SER A 418 -0.93 14.17 5.68
N SER A 419 -2.06 14.59 6.25
CA SER A 419 -2.35 15.97 6.67
C SER A 419 -2.36 16.07 8.20
N LEU A 420 -1.64 17.05 8.75
CA LEU A 420 -1.57 17.34 10.18
C LEU A 420 -2.36 18.62 10.50
N SER A 421 -3.40 18.49 11.33
CA SER A 421 -4.14 19.65 11.85
C SER A 421 -3.95 19.77 13.36
N PHE A 422 -3.46 20.93 13.81
CA PHE A 422 -3.13 21.21 15.20
C PHE A 422 -4.23 22.04 15.87
N PHE A 423 -4.67 21.58 17.03
CA PHE A 423 -5.58 22.27 17.94
C PHE A 423 -4.80 22.74 19.15
N LEU A 424 -4.57 24.04 19.21
CA LEU A 424 -3.69 24.68 20.18
C LEU A 424 -4.48 25.58 21.13
N THR A 425 -4.41 25.29 22.42
CA THR A 425 -5.03 26.11 23.48
C THR A 425 -4.04 26.92 24.30
N GLY A 426 -2.75 26.75 24.03
CA GLY A 426 -1.62 27.41 24.70
C GLY A 426 -1.45 28.90 24.41
N ASN A 427 -0.93 29.63 25.40
CA ASN A 427 -0.63 31.07 25.27
C ASN A 427 0.69 31.31 24.53
N ALA A 428 0.62 31.61 23.22
CA ALA A 428 1.76 32.01 22.38
C ALA A 428 2.48 33.31 22.82
N GLY A 429 2.02 33.99 23.87
CA GLY A 429 2.44 35.35 24.25
C GLY A 429 3.48 35.47 25.38
N ARG A 430 3.80 34.42 26.15
CA ARG A 430 4.83 34.52 27.21
C ARG A 430 6.20 34.19 26.62
N ARG A 431 6.95 35.24 26.24
CA ARG A 431 8.40 35.17 26.01
C ARG A 431 9.12 34.72 27.29
N ARG A 432 9.12 33.42 27.60
CA ARG A 432 10.12 32.84 28.51
C ARG A 432 11.48 32.88 27.81
N ARG A 433 12.53 32.94 28.62
CA ARG A 433 13.92 33.07 28.20
C ARG A 433 14.29 31.82 27.38
N ARG A 434 14.30 31.95 26.05
CA ARG A 434 14.49 30.84 25.08
C ARG A 434 15.80 30.10 25.39
N SER A 435 15.73 28.79 25.58
CA SER A 435 16.91 27.94 25.48
C SER A 435 17.13 27.57 24.00
N LEU A 436 18.39 27.40 23.59
CA LEU A 436 18.75 26.97 22.24
C LEU A 436 18.44 25.46 22.15
N GLY A 437 17.20 25.10 21.78
CA GLY A 437 16.76 23.71 21.71
C GLY A 437 15.25 23.47 21.75
N GLU A 438 14.46 24.50 22.12
CA GLU A 438 13.00 24.39 22.22
C GLU A 438 12.30 24.83 20.92
N GLY A 439 11.24 24.11 20.53
CA GLY A 439 10.39 24.47 19.39
C GLY A 439 9.49 25.70 19.66
N SER A 440 8.91 26.23 18.58
CA SER A 440 7.96 27.34 18.55
C SER A 440 6.61 26.86 18.02
N PHE A 441 5.53 27.58 18.36
CA PHE A 441 4.24 27.40 17.69
C PHE A 441 4.31 27.70 16.18
N ASP A 442 5.32 28.44 15.73
CA ASP A 442 5.57 28.64 14.30
C ASP A 442 6.06 27.36 13.60
N ASP A 443 6.73 26.44 14.31
CA ASP A 443 7.15 25.17 13.74
C ASP A 443 5.94 24.26 13.41
N TYR A 444 4.90 24.27 14.25
CA TYR A 444 3.63 23.59 13.94
C TYR A 444 2.93 24.21 12.72
N LYS A 445 3.08 25.54 12.52
CA LYS A 445 2.57 26.18 11.31
C LYS A 445 3.28 25.64 10.09
N ASP A 446 4.60 25.56 10.09
CA ASP A 446 5.37 24.99 8.98
C ASP A 446 4.93 23.56 8.66
N LEU A 447 4.78 22.70 9.68
CA LEU A 447 4.37 21.30 9.50
C LEU A 447 2.95 21.19 8.92
N ALA A 448 1.98 21.89 9.51
CA ALA A 448 0.60 21.91 9.00
C ALA A 448 0.53 22.44 7.57
N LEU A 449 1.35 23.46 7.29
CA LEU A 449 1.46 24.10 6.00
C LEU A 449 1.98 23.12 4.94
N ALA A 450 3.08 22.43 5.23
CA ALA A 450 3.67 21.39 4.39
C ALA A 450 2.71 20.21 4.15
N SER A 451 1.96 19.81 5.18
CA SER A 451 1.04 18.67 5.12
C SER A 451 -0.32 18.98 4.49
N GLY A 452 -0.65 20.25 4.23
CA GLY A 452 -1.99 20.62 3.76
C GLY A 452 -3.03 20.86 4.85
N GLY A 453 -2.65 20.75 6.12
CA GLY A 453 -3.52 20.85 7.28
C GLY A 453 -3.63 22.27 7.84
N GLN A 454 -4.10 22.40 9.08
CA GLN A 454 -4.41 23.69 9.72
C GLN A 454 -3.74 23.86 11.09
N VAL A 455 -3.45 25.09 11.48
CA VAL A 455 -3.12 25.45 12.86
C VAL A 455 -4.24 26.30 13.44
N ILE A 456 -5.03 25.67 14.31
CA ILE A 456 -6.22 26.24 14.92
C ILE A 456 -5.85 26.59 16.35
N GLN A 457 -5.74 27.89 16.62
CA GLN A 457 -5.44 28.43 17.93
C GLN A 457 -6.69 29.06 18.53
N VAL A 458 -7.13 28.53 19.66
CA VAL A 458 -8.39 28.85 20.33
C VAL A 458 -8.21 28.87 21.83
N SER A 459 -9.10 29.53 22.58
CA SER A 459 -9.15 29.29 24.03
C SER A 459 -9.74 27.90 24.33
N LYS A 460 -9.52 27.36 25.53
CA LYS A 460 -10.09 26.06 25.93
C LYS A 460 -11.62 26.02 25.80
N SER A 461 -12.29 27.11 26.15
CA SER A 461 -13.76 27.26 26.02
C SER A 461 -14.26 27.34 24.57
N GLU A 462 -13.37 27.65 23.63
CA GLU A 462 -13.67 27.74 22.19
C GLU A 462 -13.30 26.46 21.43
N LEU A 463 -12.64 25.50 22.09
CA LEU A 463 -12.20 24.27 21.45
C LEU A 463 -13.34 23.43 20.85
N PRO A 464 -14.51 23.27 21.52
CA PRO A 464 -15.61 22.49 20.96
C PRO A 464 -16.17 23.00 19.64
N GLN A 465 -16.12 24.31 19.39
CA GLN A 465 -16.52 24.88 18.10
C GLN A 465 -15.44 24.70 17.03
N ALA A 466 -14.18 24.58 17.45
CA ALA A 466 -13.03 24.43 16.56
C ALA A 466 -12.93 23.01 15.99
N THR A 467 -13.27 22.01 16.79
CA THR A 467 -13.21 20.57 16.44
C THR A 467 -14.24 20.13 15.41
N GLU A 468 -15.22 20.98 15.06
CA GLU A 468 -16.17 20.71 13.96
C GLU A 468 -15.48 20.43 12.61
N ILE A 469 -14.25 20.91 12.40
CA ILE A 469 -13.44 20.58 11.21
C ILE A 469 -13.12 19.08 11.11
N ILE A 470 -13.01 18.38 12.24
CA ILE A 470 -12.74 16.95 12.29
C ILE A 470 -13.93 16.20 11.68
N LEU A 471 -15.16 16.63 11.98
CA LEU A 471 -16.38 16.07 11.39
C LEU A 471 -16.41 16.24 9.87
N ASP A 472 -16.04 17.42 9.37
CA ASP A 472 -16.03 17.75 7.93
C ASP A 472 -15.02 16.91 7.14
N THR A 473 -13.86 16.66 7.75
CA THR A 473 -12.70 16.05 7.08
C THR A 473 -12.64 14.53 7.27
N SER A 474 -13.37 13.98 8.24
CA SER A 474 -13.46 12.52 8.47
C SER A 474 -14.40 11.84 7.46
N THR A 475 -14.02 11.77 6.18
CA THR A 475 -14.86 11.20 5.11
C THR A 475 -14.05 10.42 4.09
N SER A 476 -14.66 9.42 3.45
CA SER A 476 -13.99 8.50 2.51
C SER A 476 -13.52 9.17 1.21
N ALA A 477 -14.13 10.29 0.82
CA ALA A 477 -13.95 10.93 -0.49
C ALA A 477 -13.46 12.37 -0.39
N LEU A 478 -12.70 12.70 0.66
CA LEU A 478 -12.17 14.05 0.87
C LEU A 478 -11.20 14.44 -0.25
N VAL A 479 -11.43 15.60 -0.86
CA VAL A 479 -10.58 16.17 -1.90
C VAL A 479 -10.25 17.63 -1.62
N THR A 480 -9.08 18.07 -2.08
CA THR A 480 -8.65 19.47 -2.03
C THR A 480 -8.86 20.11 -3.41
N VAL A 481 -9.50 21.28 -3.44
CA VAL A 481 -9.74 22.05 -4.67
C VAL A 481 -8.71 23.18 -4.81
N LEU A 482 -8.39 23.82 -3.69
CA LEU A 482 -7.45 24.94 -3.62
C LEU A 482 -6.81 25.00 -2.23
N GLN A 483 -5.51 25.22 -2.18
CA GLN A 483 -4.75 25.58 -1.00
C GLN A 483 -3.78 26.73 -1.33
N ARG A 484 -3.73 27.76 -0.49
CA ARG A 484 -2.81 28.91 -0.62
C ARG A 484 -2.32 29.35 0.74
N ALA A 485 -1.13 29.96 0.76
CA ALA A 485 -0.56 30.56 1.97
C ALA A 485 0.17 31.86 1.67
N ARG A 486 0.05 32.83 2.59
CA ARG A 486 0.74 34.12 2.51
C ARG A 486 1.46 34.39 3.82
N HIS A 487 2.73 34.76 3.71
CA HIS A 487 3.57 35.11 4.87
C HIS A 487 3.40 36.56 5.32
N ALA A 488 2.89 37.42 4.45
CA ALA A 488 2.63 38.83 4.72
C ALA A 488 1.15 39.17 4.46
N GLY A 489 0.65 40.21 5.12
CA GLY A 489 -0.70 40.72 4.87
C GLY A 489 -0.85 41.24 3.45
N THR A 490 -1.77 40.65 2.68
CA THR A 490 -2.11 41.06 1.31
C THR A 490 -3.62 41.28 1.17
N ASP A 491 -4.00 42.11 0.19
CA ASP A 491 -5.36 42.17 -0.37
C ASP A 491 -5.31 41.42 -1.69
N GLU A 492 -5.89 40.22 -1.72
CA GLU A 492 -5.73 39.29 -2.83
C GLU A 492 -7.02 38.53 -3.08
N THR A 493 -7.31 38.29 -4.37
CA THR A 493 -8.47 37.52 -4.80
C THR A 493 -8.02 36.18 -5.34
N PHE A 494 -8.54 35.11 -4.75
CA PHE A 494 -8.30 33.73 -5.17
C PHE A 494 -9.50 33.21 -5.96
N SER A 495 -9.23 32.55 -7.08
CA SER A 495 -10.27 31.89 -7.88
C SER A 495 -10.13 30.38 -7.78
N PHE A 496 -11.26 29.67 -7.69
CA PHE A 496 -11.30 28.21 -7.67
C PHE A 496 -12.58 27.73 -8.33
N MET A 497 -12.53 26.54 -8.95
CA MET A 497 -13.69 26.00 -9.65
C MET A 497 -14.34 24.87 -8.85
N LEU A 498 -15.65 24.98 -8.67
CA LEU A 498 -16.49 23.97 -8.04
C LEU A 498 -17.31 23.25 -9.12
N ASP A 499 -17.08 21.95 -9.28
CA ASP A 499 -17.79 21.09 -10.22
C ASP A 499 -18.99 20.38 -9.58
N GLU A 500 -19.76 19.68 -10.41
CA GLU A 500 -21.01 19.03 -9.99
C GLU A 500 -20.78 17.85 -9.04
N SER A 501 -19.62 17.19 -9.11
CA SER A 501 -19.32 16.04 -8.24
C SER A 501 -18.92 16.43 -6.81
N LEU A 502 -18.66 17.72 -6.53
CA LEU A 502 -18.22 18.19 -5.21
C LEU A 502 -19.39 18.44 -4.28
N ASN A 503 -19.49 17.65 -3.20
CA ASN A 503 -20.46 17.83 -2.12
C ASN A 503 -19.77 18.31 -0.82
N ASN A 504 -20.57 18.74 0.18
CA ASN A 504 -20.09 19.11 1.51
C ASN A 504 -18.87 20.06 1.49
N ILE A 505 -18.96 21.11 0.69
CA ILE A 505 -17.85 22.02 0.42
C ILE A 505 -17.65 22.98 1.59
N THR A 506 -16.42 23.01 2.12
CA THR A 506 -16.04 23.88 3.22
C THR A 506 -14.74 24.62 2.88
N ILE A 507 -14.74 25.92 3.13
CA ILE A 507 -13.59 26.81 3.00
C ILE A 507 -13.07 27.12 4.40
N TYR A 508 -11.78 26.85 4.63
CA TYR A 508 -11.08 27.16 5.86
C TYR A 508 -10.09 28.29 5.61
N ILE A 509 -10.12 29.29 6.48
CA ILE A 509 -9.11 30.35 6.50
C ILE A 509 -8.55 30.42 7.91
N THR A 510 -7.24 30.19 8.07
CA THR A 510 -6.58 30.37 9.37
C THR A 510 -5.66 31.58 9.33
N GLY A 511 -5.75 32.43 10.34
CA GLY A 511 -4.98 33.67 10.44
C GLY A 511 -5.82 34.87 10.85
N LYS A 512 -5.16 36.01 11.05
CA LYS A 512 -5.80 37.24 11.49
C LYS A 512 -6.24 38.10 10.30
N LEU A 513 -7.49 37.95 9.89
CA LEU A 513 -8.07 38.66 8.76
C LEU A 513 -8.65 40.02 9.16
N SER A 514 -8.61 40.99 8.24
CA SER A 514 -9.32 42.26 8.35
C SER A 514 -10.74 42.15 7.78
N SER A 515 -10.88 41.52 6.61
CA SER A 515 -12.18 41.20 5.99
C SER A 515 -12.01 40.17 4.89
N PHE A 516 -13.09 39.49 4.51
CA PHE A 516 -13.16 38.76 3.24
C PHE A 516 -14.54 38.88 2.60
N THR A 517 -14.58 38.62 1.28
CA THR A 517 -15.80 38.58 0.47
C THR A 517 -15.75 37.36 -0.42
N LEU A 518 -16.77 36.51 -0.31
CA LEU A 518 -16.98 35.35 -1.19
C LEU A 518 -17.95 35.75 -2.31
N THR A 519 -17.63 35.39 -3.56
CA THR A 519 -18.43 35.68 -4.74
C THR A 519 -18.63 34.41 -5.57
N ASN A 520 -19.88 34.14 -5.94
CA ASN A 520 -20.22 32.98 -6.77
C ASN A 520 -20.11 33.30 -8.28
N PRO A 521 -20.26 32.30 -9.17
CA PRO A 521 -20.13 32.50 -10.61
C PRO A 521 -21.14 33.48 -11.23
N THR A 522 -22.27 33.75 -10.58
CA THR A 522 -23.29 34.71 -11.05
C THR A 522 -23.08 36.13 -10.48
N GLY A 523 -22.03 36.36 -9.70
CA GLY A 523 -21.69 37.66 -9.12
C GLY A 523 -22.38 37.97 -7.79
N VAL A 524 -23.17 37.05 -7.24
CA VAL A 524 -23.71 37.17 -5.88
C VAL A 524 -22.56 37.10 -4.90
N SER A 525 -22.51 38.04 -3.95
CA SER A 525 -21.44 38.12 -2.96
C SER A 525 -21.99 38.04 -1.54
N GLN A 526 -21.19 37.49 -0.62
CA GLN A 526 -21.45 37.44 0.82
C GLN A 526 -20.18 37.87 1.55
N THR A 527 -20.31 38.82 2.48
CA THR A 527 -19.16 39.37 3.22
C THR A 527 -19.00 38.67 4.57
N HIS A 528 -17.81 38.75 5.17
CA HIS A 528 -17.51 38.16 6.49
C HIS A 528 -18.48 38.56 7.63
N ASN A 529 -19.20 39.68 7.51
CA ASN A 529 -20.19 40.14 8.48
C ASN A 529 -21.55 39.41 8.39
N GLU A 530 -21.80 38.71 7.28
CA GLU A 530 -23.04 37.98 7.02
C GLU A 530 -22.86 36.51 7.40
N ALA A 531 -23.05 36.19 8.69
CA ALA A 531 -22.82 34.84 9.22
C ALA A 531 -23.71 33.76 8.56
N ASN A 532 -24.94 34.11 8.19
CA ASN A 532 -25.83 33.26 7.39
C ASN A 532 -26.32 34.06 6.19
N GLY A 533 -25.89 33.67 4.98
CA GLY A 533 -26.22 34.40 3.76
C GLY A 533 -26.57 33.48 2.60
N LYS A 534 -26.65 34.09 1.40
CA LYS A 534 -27.07 33.40 0.18
C LYS A 534 -26.08 32.35 -0.31
N LEU A 535 -24.81 32.45 0.08
CA LEU A 535 -23.73 31.59 -0.41
C LEU A 535 -23.35 30.49 0.59
N GLY A 536 -23.49 30.75 1.89
CA GLY A 536 -23.16 29.78 2.92
C GLY A 536 -23.30 30.29 4.34
N LYS A 537 -22.87 29.45 5.28
CA LYS A 537 -22.77 29.74 6.70
C LYS A 537 -21.33 29.98 7.09
N PHE A 538 -21.05 31.12 7.69
CA PHE A 538 -19.71 31.52 8.14
C PHE A 538 -19.66 31.42 9.67
N HIS A 539 -18.70 30.66 10.16
CA HIS A 539 -18.40 30.51 11.58
C HIS A 539 -16.96 30.96 11.84
N THR A 540 -16.72 31.62 12.97
CA THR A 540 -15.37 32.02 13.38
C THR A 540 -15.13 31.64 14.82
N VAL A 541 -13.95 31.08 15.07
CA VAL A 541 -13.51 30.62 16.39
C VAL A 541 -11.99 30.79 16.48
N GLY A 542 -11.51 31.53 17.49
CA GLY A 542 -10.10 31.90 17.60
C GLY A 542 -9.53 32.52 16.31
N ASN A 543 -8.56 31.85 15.69
CA ASN A 543 -7.95 32.26 14.42
C ASN A 543 -8.55 31.58 13.17
N LEU A 544 -9.60 30.76 13.31
CA LEU A 544 -10.21 29.98 12.24
C LEU A 544 -11.49 30.66 11.74
N TRP A 545 -11.62 30.72 10.42
CA TRP A 545 -12.89 30.91 9.72
C TRP A 545 -13.26 29.63 9.01
N ARG A 546 -14.45 29.11 9.34
CA ARG A 546 -15.07 27.93 8.71
C ARG A 546 -16.29 28.38 7.93
N ILE A 547 -16.24 28.22 6.61
CA ILE A 547 -17.28 28.67 5.68
C ILE A 547 -17.86 27.45 4.98
N ARG A 548 -19.07 27.05 5.37
CA ARG A 548 -19.78 25.91 4.75
C ARG A 548 -20.73 26.43 3.68
N LEU A 549 -20.51 26.01 2.43
CA LEU A 549 -21.35 26.45 1.32
C LEU A 549 -22.73 25.80 1.38
N ASN A 550 -23.73 26.50 0.84
CA ASN A 550 -25.10 25.96 0.76
C ASN A 550 -25.16 24.74 -0.17
N VAL A 551 -26.11 23.83 0.09
CA VAL A 551 -26.25 22.58 -0.68
C VAL A 551 -26.67 22.86 -2.12
N ASP A 552 -27.42 23.91 -2.39
CA ASP A 552 -27.85 24.36 -3.72
C ASP A 552 -26.83 25.29 -4.41
N ARG A 553 -25.54 25.17 -4.04
CA ARG A 553 -24.44 25.93 -4.64
C ARG A 553 -24.40 25.83 -6.17
N GLN A 554 -24.04 26.93 -6.81
CA GLN A 554 -23.77 26.96 -8.25
C GLN A 554 -22.40 26.34 -8.58
N THR A 555 -22.36 25.53 -9.64
CA THR A 555 -21.11 25.08 -10.25
C THR A 555 -20.46 26.22 -11.04
N GLY A 556 -19.14 26.16 -11.20
CA GLY A 556 -18.35 27.15 -11.94
C GLY A 556 -17.25 27.80 -11.10
N THR A 557 -16.74 28.94 -11.58
CA THR A 557 -15.63 29.64 -10.94
C THR A 557 -16.11 30.56 -9.82
N TRP A 558 -15.69 30.25 -8.61
CA TRP A 558 -15.89 31.05 -7.41
C TRP A 558 -14.67 31.91 -7.13
N GLN A 559 -14.89 33.02 -6.43
CA GLN A 559 -13.84 33.94 -6.03
C GLN A 559 -13.94 34.26 -4.54
N ILE A 560 -12.79 34.35 -3.87
CA ILE A 560 -12.71 34.87 -2.51
C ILE A 560 -11.64 35.96 -2.44
N ASN A 561 -12.06 37.19 -2.13
CA ASN A 561 -11.15 38.29 -1.83
C ASN A 561 -10.86 38.30 -0.33
N ILE A 562 -9.59 38.21 0.05
CA ILE A 562 -9.13 38.18 1.44
C ILE A 562 -8.25 39.40 1.67
N LYS A 563 -8.53 40.14 2.75
CA LYS A 563 -7.70 41.24 3.25
C LYS A 563 -7.15 40.86 4.59
N SER A 564 -5.83 40.76 4.70
CA SER A 564 -5.14 40.43 5.95
C SER A 564 -4.01 41.41 6.24
N SER A 565 -3.72 41.62 7.52
CA SER A 565 -2.54 42.39 7.97
C SER A 565 -1.35 41.49 8.36
N GLY A 566 -1.56 40.17 8.40
CA GLY A 566 -0.56 39.18 8.77
C GLY A 566 -0.65 37.91 7.93
N PRO A 567 0.12 36.87 8.28
CA PRO A 567 0.08 35.61 7.56
C PRO A 567 -1.28 34.92 7.67
N TYR A 568 -1.67 34.21 6.61
CA TYR A 568 -2.89 33.41 6.58
C TYR A 568 -2.76 32.22 5.62
N THR A 569 -3.55 31.18 5.86
CA THR A 569 -3.78 30.07 4.92
C THR A 569 -5.22 30.09 4.44
N LEU A 570 -5.44 29.69 3.19
CA LEU A 570 -6.75 29.46 2.59
C LEU A 570 -6.79 28.01 2.09
N THR A 571 -7.83 27.27 2.43
CA THR A 571 -8.01 25.88 1.99
C THR A 571 -9.48 25.64 1.62
N VAL A 572 -9.73 25.10 0.43
CA VAL A 572 -11.05 24.71 -0.07
C VAL A 572 -11.08 23.20 -0.24
N ARG A 573 -11.95 22.53 0.51
CA ARG A 573 -12.12 21.08 0.49
C ARG A 573 -13.59 20.69 0.30
N GLY A 574 -13.82 19.46 -0.13
CA GLY A 574 -15.15 18.87 -0.26
C GLY A 574 -15.06 17.36 -0.44
N GLN A 575 -16.20 16.72 -0.68
CA GLN A 575 -16.34 15.29 -0.94
C GLN A 575 -16.58 15.06 -2.43
N SER A 576 -15.83 14.15 -3.07
CA SER A 576 -16.02 13.79 -4.47
C SER A 576 -15.35 12.46 -4.81
N THR A 577 -16.01 11.63 -5.62
CA THR A 577 -15.33 10.47 -6.25
C THR A 577 -14.25 10.87 -7.26
N VAL A 578 -14.33 12.09 -7.82
CA VAL A 578 -13.33 12.60 -8.76
C VAL A 578 -12.09 13.02 -7.99
N THR A 579 -11.05 12.22 -8.05
CA THR A 579 -9.80 12.42 -7.31
C THR A 579 -8.60 11.88 -8.09
N PHE A 580 -7.41 12.05 -7.54
CA PHE A 580 -6.20 11.50 -8.15
C PHE A 580 -5.18 11.04 -7.10
N ILE A 581 -4.42 10.01 -7.47
CA ILE A 581 -3.20 9.59 -6.78
C ILE A 581 -2.00 9.91 -7.67
N TYR A 582 -0.86 10.24 -7.07
CA TYR A 582 0.32 10.69 -7.80
C TYR A 582 1.61 10.24 -7.12
N ASP A 583 2.68 10.01 -7.87
CA ASP A 583 4.03 9.77 -7.37
C ASP A 583 5.04 10.39 -8.34
N PHE A 584 6.09 11.04 -7.84
CA PHE A 584 7.24 11.35 -8.70
C PHE A 584 7.96 10.05 -9.01
N VAL A 585 8.37 9.84 -10.26
CA VAL A 585 9.01 8.61 -10.70
C VAL A 585 10.27 8.90 -11.52
N GLU A 586 11.23 8.00 -11.43
CA GLU A 586 12.39 7.93 -12.32
C GLU A 586 12.24 6.74 -13.25
N SER A 587 12.64 6.92 -14.52
CA SER A 587 12.79 5.79 -15.42
C SER A 587 14.09 5.05 -15.14
N PHE A 588 14.06 3.74 -15.21
CA PHE A 588 15.25 2.89 -15.20
C PHE A 588 15.28 2.01 -16.45
N SER A 589 16.50 1.74 -16.91
CA SER A 589 16.81 0.86 -18.02
C SER A 589 17.33 -0.48 -17.53
N GLY A 590 17.37 -1.47 -18.42
CA GLY A 590 17.79 -2.83 -18.11
C GLY A 590 17.07 -3.83 -19.02
N PRO A 591 17.19 -5.14 -18.76
CA PRO A 591 16.38 -6.17 -19.42
C PRO A 591 14.88 -5.88 -19.33
N HIS A 592 14.47 -5.23 -18.23
CA HIS A 592 13.09 -4.90 -17.93
C HIS A 592 12.93 -3.42 -17.55
N PRO A 593 12.72 -2.52 -18.52
CA PRO A 593 12.64 -1.09 -18.24
C PRO A 593 11.33 -0.67 -17.56
N GLY A 594 11.37 0.48 -16.89
CA GLY A 594 10.16 1.27 -16.61
C GLY A 594 10.36 2.26 -15.48
N TYR A 595 9.35 2.44 -14.62
CA TYR A 595 9.30 3.55 -13.67
C TYR A 595 9.35 3.10 -12.22
N ALA A 596 10.11 3.83 -11.41
CA ALA A 596 10.21 3.60 -9.98
C ALA A 596 9.88 4.88 -9.19
N PRO A 597 9.09 4.79 -8.11
CA PRO A 597 8.75 5.96 -7.29
C PRO A 597 9.99 6.53 -6.61
N LEU A 598 10.07 7.86 -6.61
CA LEU A 598 11.01 8.61 -5.78
C LEU A 598 10.54 8.57 -4.33
N SER A 599 11.39 8.06 -3.44
CA SER A 599 11.11 8.11 -2.00
C SER A 599 11.31 9.51 -1.41
N GLY A 600 12.20 10.31 -2.01
CA GLY A 600 12.55 11.66 -1.57
C GLY A 600 12.03 12.74 -2.52
N ARG A 601 12.68 13.90 -2.47
CA ARG A 601 12.38 15.07 -3.30
C ARG A 601 12.89 14.89 -4.74
N PRO A 602 12.14 15.34 -5.76
CA PRO A 602 12.62 15.40 -7.14
C PRO A 602 13.86 16.28 -7.28
N GLN A 603 14.69 15.96 -8.28
CA GLN A 603 15.95 16.63 -8.52
C GLN A 603 15.76 18.10 -8.95
N ALA A 604 16.52 19.00 -8.33
CA ALA A 604 16.54 20.40 -8.72
C ALA A 604 17.20 20.63 -10.09
N GLY A 605 16.59 21.48 -10.92
CA GLY A 605 17.13 21.90 -12.21
C GLY A 605 17.11 20.83 -13.31
N GLN A 606 16.52 19.66 -13.07
CA GLN A 606 16.34 18.60 -14.06
C GLN A 606 14.87 18.41 -14.41
N PRO A 607 14.58 17.76 -15.56
CA PRO A 607 13.25 17.27 -15.85
C PRO A 607 12.77 16.31 -14.78
N ALA A 608 11.48 16.37 -14.45
CA ALA A 608 10.85 15.43 -13.53
C ALA A 608 9.59 14.84 -14.15
N THR A 609 9.31 13.59 -13.80
CA THR A 609 8.13 12.88 -14.28
C THR A 609 7.25 12.50 -13.10
N LEU A 610 5.96 12.79 -13.21
CA LEU A 610 4.91 12.36 -12.31
C LEU A 610 4.14 11.20 -12.94
N MET A 611 3.90 10.16 -12.16
CA MET A 611 2.92 9.11 -12.45
C MET A 611 1.62 9.45 -11.73
N LEU A 612 0.54 9.73 -12.48
CA LEU A 612 -0.78 10.04 -11.94
C LEU A 612 -1.81 9.00 -12.36
N LEU A 613 -2.77 8.72 -11.49
CA LEU A 613 -4.02 8.08 -11.86
C LEU A 613 -5.16 8.98 -11.38
N VAL A 614 -5.98 9.44 -12.33
CA VAL A 614 -7.16 10.26 -12.06
C VAL A 614 -8.38 9.35 -12.23
N THR A 615 -9.23 9.29 -11.23
CA THR A 615 -10.41 8.43 -11.23
C THR A 615 -11.66 9.23 -10.87
N GLY A 616 -12.82 8.77 -11.34
CA GLY A 616 -14.14 9.30 -11.02
C GLY A 616 -15.11 8.17 -10.68
N ARG A 617 -16.42 8.42 -10.74
CA ARG A 617 -17.46 7.45 -10.34
C ARG A 617 -17.38 6.11 -11.10
N ASN A 618 -17.00 6.13 -12.38
CA ASN A 618 -16.86 4.94 -13.22
C ASN A 618 -15.40 4.75 -13.66
N GLY A 619 -14.46 5.04 -12.77
CA GLY A 619 -13.03 4.82 -12.98
C GLY A 619 -12.33 5.85 -13.87
N PRO A 620 -11.05 5.61 -14.20
CA PRO A 620 -10.26 6.53 -15.01
C PRO A 620 -10.84 6.82 -16.40
N SER A 621 -11.61 5.88 -16.96
CA SER A 621 -12.32 6.07 -18.23
C SER A 621 -13.42 7.14 -18.16
N SER A 622 -13.92 7.46 -16.97
CA SER A 622 -14.98 8.44 -16.76
C SER A 622 -14.48 9.89 -16.71
N VAL A 623 -13.16 10.10 -16.76
CA VAL A 623 -12.55 11.43 -16.72
C VAL A 623 -11.70 11.68 -17.96
N ILE A 624 -11.51 12.95 -18.31
CA ILE A 624 -10.54 13.41 -19.31
C ILE A 624 -9.63 14.40 -18.59
N VAL A 625 -8.33 14.10 -18.51
CA VAL A 625 -7.35 15.04 -17.98
C VAL A 625 -6.92 15.99 -19.08
N LYS A 626 -7.04 17.30 -18.82
CA LYS A 626 -6.65 18.37 -19.73
C LYS A 626 -5.30 18.94 -19.35
N ASP A 627 -5.12 19.26 -18.06
CA ASP A 627 -3.94 19.94 -17.55
C ASP A 627 -3.44 19.29 -16.25
N VAL A 628 -2.12 19.17 -16.14
CA VAL A 628 -1.40 18.80 -14.92
C VAL A 628 -0.33 19.85 -14.70
N ASP A 629 -0.50 20.64 -13.64
CA ASP A 629 0.30 21.82 -13.36
C ASP A 629 0.98 21.74 -11.99
N LEU A 630 2.24 22.15 -11.92
CA LEU A 630 2.93 22.43 -10.65
C LEU A 630 2.74 23.90 -10.29
N VAL A 631 2.08 24.16 -9.16
CA VAL A 631 1.69 25.51 -8.74
C VAL A 631 2.35 25.87 -7.42
N LYS A 632 3.08 26.98 -7.39
CA LYS A 632 3.65 27.49 -6.12
C LYS A 632 2.57 27.91 -5.15
N VAL A 633 2.68 27.43 -3.90
CA VAL A 633 1.66 27.71 -2.86
C VAL A 633 1.93 29.02 -2.13
N SER A 634 3.21 29.33 -1.93
CA SER A 634 3.69 30.49 -1.18
C SER A 634 4.24 31.55 -2.13
N GLY A 635 3.85 32.81 -1.93
CA GLY A 635 4.31 33.95 -2.75
C GLY A 635 3.52 34.14 -4.05
N THR A 636 4.15 34.78 -5.04
CA THR A 636 3.55 35.05 -6.35
C THR A 636 3.26 33.73 -7.08
N GLU A 637 2.04 33.58 -7.58
CA GLU A 637 1.63 32.38 -8.30
C GLU A 637 2.49 32.18 -9.56
N SER A 638 3.11 31.02 -9.65
CA SER A 638 3.80 30.57 -10.85
C SER A 638 3.33 29.15 -11.15
N ILE A 639 2.98 28.92 -12.41
CA ILE A 639 2.44 27.66 -12.91
C ILE A 639 3.46 27.06 -13.87
N THR A 640 3.83 25.80 -13.64
CA THR A 640 4.63 25.02 -14.57
C THR A 640 3.79 23.86 -15.10
N SER A 641 3.38 23.98 -16.36
CA SER A 641 2.55 22.97 -17.01
C SER A 641 3.36 21.77 -17.49
N SER A 642 2.76 20.60 -17.41
CA SER A 642 3.38 19.33 -17.77
C SER A 642 2.96 18.86 -19.16
N LYS A 643 3.84 18.12 -19.83
CA LYS A 643 3.50 17.32 -21.01
C LYS A 643 2.86 16.01 -20.55
N ILE A 644 1.63 15.78 -20.97
CA ILE A 644 0.82 14.62 -20.54
C ILE A 644 0.94 13.50 -21.57
N ASN A 645 1.21 12.28 -21.11
CA ASN A 645 1.22 11.07 -21.93
C ASN A 645 0.44 9.96 -21.21
N ASN A 646 -0.58 9.40 -21.85
CA ASN A 646 -1.35 8.28 -21.30
C ASN A 646 -0.61 6.98 -21.59
N ILE A 647 -0.28 6.21 -20.55
CA ILE A 647 0.51 4.97 -20.70
C ILE A 647 -0.31 3.69 -20.56
N GLY A 648 -1.64 3.80 -20.46
CA GLY A 648 -2.57 2.68 -20.35
C GLY A 648 -3.07 2.47 -18.92
N ASN A 649 -4.09 1.62 -18.74
CA ASN A 649 -4.65 1.27 -17.42
C ASN A 649 -5.18 2.42 -16.54
N GLY A 650 -5.31 3.62 -17.10
CA GLY A 650 -5.67 4.84 -16.37
C GLY A 650 -4.48 5.62 -15.82
N ASP A 651 -3.25 5.10 -15.98
CA ASP A 651 -2.02 5.79 -15.59
C ASP A 651 -1.60 6.81 -16.65
N ILE A 652 -1.12 7.94 -16.13
CA ILE A 652 -0.74 9.14 -16.88
C ILE A 652 0.65 9.57 -16.44
N LEU A 653 1.56 9.73 -17.39
CA LEU A 653 2.83 10.40 -17.17
C LEU A 653 2.67 11.89 -17.44
N ALA A 654 3.02 12.72 -16.46
CA ALA A 654 3.12 14.16 -16.63
C ALA A 654 4.58 14.58 -16.44
N THR A 655 5.22 15.04 -17.51
CA THR A 655 6.64 15.42 -17.50
C THR A 655 6.79 16.93 -17.55
N VAL A 656 7.59 17.48 -16.64
CA VAL A 656 8.00 18.89 -16.64
C VAL A 656 9.47 19.02 -17.01
N ASP A 657 9.82 20.04 -17.79
CA ASP A 657 11.21 20.29 -18.18
C ASP A 657 12.05 20.81 -16.99
N ALA A 658 11.42 21.53 -16.06
CA ALA A 658 12.00 21.94 -14.79
C ALA A 658 10.91 22.10 -13.72
N VAL A 659 11.15 21.59 -12.52
CA VAL A 659 10.23 21.74 -11.38
C VAL A 659 10.37 23.15 -10.76
N PRO A 660 9.27 23.80 -10.32
CA PRO A 660 9.33 25.11 -9.67
C PRO A 660 10.25 25.12 -8.44
N GLN A 661 11.06 26.18 -8.31
CA GLN A 661 11.83 26.46 -7.10
C GLN A 661 10.90 26.82 -5.92
N GLY A 662 11.17 26.27 -4.74
CA GLY A 662 10.34 26.44 -3.54
C GLY A 662 9.22 25.41 -3.41
N GLU A 663 8.25 25.67 -2.54
CA GLU A 663 7.13 24.76 -2.29
C GLU A 663 6.02 24.88 -3.35
N PHE A 664 5.58 23.74 -3.87
CA PHE A 664 4.53 23.65 -4.85
C PHE A 664 3.57 22.48 -4.57
N VAL A 665 2.42 22.51 -5.24
CA VAL A 665 1.39 21.46 -5.23
C VAL A 665 1.04 21.11 -6.67
N ILE A 666 0.47 19.93 -6.86
CA ILE A 666 0.01 19.45 -8.16
C ILE A 666 -1.45 19.82 -8.33
N THR A 667 -1.79 20.52 -9.41
CA THR A 667 -3.17 20.82 -9.80
C THR A 667 -3.52 19.99 -11.03
N VAL A 668 -4.66 19.31 -10.97
CA VAL A 668 -5.21 18.52 -12.08
C VAL A 668 -6.52 19.15 -12.50
N LYS A 669 -6.65 19.45 -13.79
CA LYS A 669 -7.89 19.94 -14.40
C LYS A 669 -8.33 19.01 -15.51
N GLY A 670 -9.64 18.89 -15.68
CA GLY A 670 -10.20 17.97 -16.66
C GLY A 670 -11.69 18.12 -16.81
N THR A 671 -12.30 17.13 -17.46
CA THR A 671 -13.75 17.01 -17.59
C THR A 671 -14.19 15.66 -17.05
N ASP A 672 -15.19 15.66 -16.18
CA ASP A 672 -15.90 14.45 -15.80
C ASP A 672 -16.96 14.14 -16.87
N LYS A 673 -16.85 12.98 -17.50
CA LYS A 673 -17.77 12.54 -18.57
C LYS A 673 -19.14 12.16 -18.02
N VAL A 674 -19.25 11.87 -16.73
CA VAL A 674 -20.53 11.47 -16.10
C VAL A 674 -21.43 12.68 -15.91
N SER A 675 -20.92 13.74 -15.29
CA SER A 675 -21.63 15.01 -15.12
C SER A 675 -21.55 15.95 -16.34
N ASN A 676 -20.63 15.67 -17.27
CA ASN A 676 -20.28 16.58 -18.36
C ASN A 676 -19.87 17.98 -17.84
N SER A 677 -19.17 18.00 -16.70
CA SER A 677 -18.66 19.22 -16.06
C SER A 677 -17.14 19.22 -16.01
N ASP A 678 -16.53 20.40 -16.13
CA ASP A 678 -15.10 20.53 -15.87
C ASP A 678 -14.85 20.36 -14.37
N PHE A 679 -13.72 19.75 -13.98
CA PHE A 679 -13.28 19.65 -12.58
C PHE A 679 -11.87 20.23 -12.36
N GLN A 680 -11.59 20.63 -11.11
CA GLN A 680 -10.25 20.99 -10.63
C GLN A 680 -9.98 20.27 -9.30
N ARG A 681 -8.84 19.60 -9.19
CA ARG A 681 -8.33 18.99 -7.95
C ARG A 681 -6.91 19.43 -7.70
N GLN A 682 -6.50 19.42 -6.45
CA GLN A 682 -5.15 19.78 -6.02
C GLN A 682 -4.62 18.75 -5.03
N SER A 683 -3.30 18.51 -5.04
CA SER A 683 -2.65 17.67 -4.03
C SER A 683 -2.72 18.35 -2.66
N THR A 684 -2.92 17.57 -1.61
CA THR A 684 -3.00 18.09 -0.24
C THR A 684 -1.63 18.47 0.31
N THR A 685 -0.63 17.63 0.13
CA THR A 685 0.73 17.88 0.61
C THR A 685 1.54 18.71 -0.37
N ARG A 686 2.43 19.54 0.17
CA ARG A 686 3.40 20.32 -0.60
C ARG A 686 4.61 19.48 -0.93
N MET A 687 5.21 19.80 -2.05
CA MET A 687 6.42 19.18 -2.56
C MET A 687 7.47 20.26 -2.78
N SER A 688 8.73 19.83 -2.74
CA SER A 688 9.90 20.67 -3.01
C SER A 688 10.96 19.84 -3.72
N ILE A 689 11.98 20.51 -4.25
CA ILE A 689 13.10 19.88 -4.96
C ILE A 689 14.35 19.80 -4.07
N SER A 690 15.32 18.97 -4.45
CA SER A 690 16.65 18.94 -3.83
C SER A 690 17.76 18.64 -4.84
N GLU A 691 18.98 19.11 -4.58
CA GLU A 691 20.18 18.72 -5.34
C GLU A 691 20.82 17.44 -4.76
N VAL A 692 20.40 17.02 -3.56
CA VAL A 692 20.87 15.83 -2.86
C VAL A 692 20.08 14.60 -3.26
N HIS A 693 20.75 13.47 -3.45
CA HIS A 693 20.17 12.18 -3.80
C HIS A 693 20.68 11.11 -2.84
N ILE A 694 19.77 10.28 -2.34
CA ILE A 694 20.09 9.19 -1.41
C ILE A 694 19.57 7.89 -2.00
N LYS A 695 20.39 6.85 -2.01
CA LYS A 695 20.00 5.49 -2.42
C LYS A 695 20.26 4.52 -1.27
N ALA A 696 19.26 3.70 -0.96
CA ALA A 696 19.32 2.60 -0.01
C ALA A 696 18.16 1.64 -0.31
N VAL A 697 18.34 0.34 -0.03
CA VAL A 697 17.34 -0.70 -0.29
C VAL A 697 17.32 -1.67 0.88
N VAL A 698 16.13 -2.09 1.31
CA VAL A 698 15.95 -3.17 2.27
C VAL A 698 15.63 -4.45 1.50
N ASP A 699 16.55 -5.40 1.56
CA ASP A 699 16.47 -6.70 0.88
C ASP A 699 15.41 -7.61 1.51
N LYS A 700 15.55 -7.90 2.82
CA LYS A 700 14.71 -8.87 3.51
C LYS A 700 14.34 -8.47 4.93
N SER A 701 13.43 -9.25 5.51
CA SER A 701 13.08 -9.19 6.92
C SER A 701 14.28 -9.43 7.83
N VAL A 702 14.19 -8.93 9.06
CA VAL A 702 15.28 -9.00 10.03
C VAL A 702 14.87 -9.79 11.25
N GLU A 703 15.81 -10.48 11.88
CA GLU A 703 15.52 -11.25 13.08
C GLU A 703 15.69 -10.39 14.35
N PRO A 704 14.82 -10.56 15.38
CA PRO A 704 15.02 -9.96 16.69
C PRO A 704 16.41 -10.24 17.26
N GLY A 705 17.05 -9.23 17.84
CA GLY A 705 18.37 -9.33 18.47
C GLY A 705 19.56 -9.45 17.51
N LYS A 706 19.34 -9.41 16.19
CA LYS A 706 20.41 -9.45 15.19
C LYS A 706 20.73 -8.05 14.68
N ILE A 707 22.03 -7.78 14.51
CA ILE A 707 22.51 -6.55 13.88
C ILE A 707 22.31 -6.68 12.37
N VAL A 708 21.70 -5.66 11.78
CA VAL A 708 21.46 -5.56 10.34
C VAL A 708 22.31 -4.42 9.81
N THR A 709 23.04 -4.65 8.72
CA THR A 709 23.84 -3.62 8.05
C THR A 709 23.16 -3.22 6.76
N LEU A 710 22.79 -1.95 6.67
CA LEU A 710 22.16 -1.33 5.51
C LEU A 710 23.16 -0.42 4.80
N PRO A 711 23.61 -0.78 3.58
CA PRO A 711 24.39 0.14 2.77
C PRO A 711 23.50 1.27 2.24
N PHE A 712 24.04 2.49 2.23
CA PHE A 712 23.41 3.63 1.57
C PHE A 712 24.47 4.46 0.85
N SER A 713 24.04 5.26 -0.11
CA SER A 713 24.92 6.18 -0.84
C SER A 713 24.27 7.54 -1.01
N VAL A 714 25.09 8.59 -0.95
CA VAL A 714 24.64 9.98 -1.05
C VAL A 714 25.42 10.69 -2.16
N MET A 715 24.72 11.44 -2.99
CA MET A 715 25.29 12.29 -4.04
C MET A 715 24.68 13.68 -3.94
N THR A 716 25.44 14.72 -4.30
CA THR A 716 24.92 16.08 -4.51
C THR A 716 25.28 16.55 -5.91
N GLN A 717 24.39 17.33 -6.53
CA GLN A 717 24.67 18.06 -7.77
C GLN A 717 25.04 19.54 -7.52
N GLY A 718 25.00 19.96 -6.26
CA GLY A 718 25.44 21.28 -5.80
C GLY A 718 26.95 21.34 -5.56
N GLY A 719 27.40 22.36 -4.81
CA GLY A 719 28.81 22.71 -4.62
C GLY A 719 29.72 21.71 -3.86
N GLY A 720 29.30 20.46 -3.63
CA GLY A 720 30.03 19.47 -2.83
C GLY A 720 30.24 19.92 -1.37
N GLY A 721 31.14 19.24 -0.65
CA GLY A 721 31.54 19.61 0.72
C GLY A 721 30.90 18.73 1.80
N LEU A 722 30.84 19.25 3.03
CA LEU A 722 30.36 18.50 4.18
C LEU A 722 28.82 18.52 4.26
N TYR A 723 28.23 17.33 4.35
CA TYR A 723 26.81 17.09 4.57
C TYR A 723 26.61 16.39 5.90
N THR A 724 25.61 16.85 6.66
CA THR A 724 25.16 16.19 7.89
C THR A 724 24.26 15.03 7.51
N ILE A 725 24.49 13.86 8.10
CA ILE A 725 23.63 12.69 7.94
C ILE A 725 22.88 12.47 9.24
N ASN A 726 21.56 12.35 9.11
CA ASN A 726 20.67 12.08 10.21
C ASN A 726 19.88 10.82 9.90
N ALA A 727 19.86 9.85 10.82
CA ALA A 727 19.02 8.67 10.69
C ALA A 727 18.18 8.45 11.95
N ARG A 728 16.89 8.12 11.75
CA ARG A 728 15.89 7.89 12.81
C ARG A 728 15.00 6.72 12.45
N ASN A 729 14.52 6.00 13.47
CA ASN A 729 13.47 5.00 13.30
C ASN A 729 12.37 5.21 14.34
N ASP A 730 11.15 4.79 14.02
CA ASP A 730 9.95 4.97 14.84
C ASP A 730 9.76 3.94 15.97
N ARG A 731 10.74 3.03 16.14
CA ARG A 731 10.73 2.01 17.20
C ARG A 731 11.86 2.19 18.21
N ASP A 732 12.61 3.28 18.11
CA ASP A 732 13.81 3.57 18.90
C ASP A 732 14.84 2.42 18.92
N PHE A 733 14.89 1.62 17.85
CA PHE A 733 15.89 0.58 17.71
C PHE A 733 17.29 1.20 17.72
N PRO A 734 18.25 0.65 18.47
CA PRO A 734 19.63 1.11 18.46
C PRO A 734 20.21 1.14 17.04
N MET A 735 20.81 2.27 16.66
CA MET A 735 21.45 2.46 15.37
C MET A 735 22.84 3.06 15.50
N ALA A 736 23.71 2.72 14.55
CA ALA A 736 24.98 3.41 14.35
C ALA A 736 25.17 3.75 12.87
N PHE A 737 25.53 5.01 12.61
CA PHE A 737 25.69 5.58 11.26
C PHE A 737 26.70 6.74 11.31
N PRO A 738 27.35 7.09 10.18
CA PRO A 738 28.19 8.28 10.14
C PRO A 738 27.32 9.52 10.26
N THR A 739 27.67 10.46 11.15
CA THR A 739 26.91 11.72 11.34
C THR A 739 27.17 12.75 10.24
N SER A 740 28.16 12.53 9.39
CA SER A 740 28.48 13.42 8.28
C SER A 740 29.21 12.68 7.16
N LEU A 741 29.04 13.15 5.93
CA LEU A 741 29.77 12.69 4.75
C LEU A 741 30.34 13.89 3.99
N THR A 742 31.56 13.75 3.46
CA THR A 742 32.14 14.72 2.53
C THR A 742 31.79 14.29 1.11
N LEU A 743 30.94 15.06 0.44
CA LEU A 743 30.44 14.76 -0.90
C LEU A 743 31.25 15.50 -1.97
N THR A 744 31.48 14.84 -3.10
CA THR A 744 31.98 15.47 -4.32
C THR A 744 30.82 15.62 -5.30
N SER A 745 30.68 16.80 -5.93
CA SER A 745 29.60 17.06 -6.89
C SER A 745 29.56 15.99 -7.97
N GLY A 746 28.37 15.44 -8.22
CA GLY A 746 28.12 14.42 -9.24
C GLY A 746 28.61 13.00 -8.93
N LEU A 747 29.19 12.75 -7.75
CA LEU A 747 29.69 11.43 -7.36
C LEU A 747 28.97 10.89 -6.11
N TYR A 748 28.60 9.61 -6.15
CA TYR A 748 28.07 8.91 -4.99
C TYR A 748 29.17 8.60 -3.97
N THR A 749 28.88 8.90 -2.71
CA THR A 749 29.69 8.51 -1.56
C THR A 749 28.95 7.42 -0.80
N ASN A 750 29.59 6.26 -0.64
CA ASN A 750 28.99 5.09 0.04
C ASN A 750 29.21 5.17 1.55
N ALA A 751 28.21 4.70 2.30
CA ALA A 751 28.21 4.61 3.75
C ALA A 751 27.36 3.43 4.21
N THR A 752 27.42 3.13 5.50
CA THR A 752 26.63 2.03 6.10
C THR A 752 25.94 2.52 7.37
N LEU A 753 24.69 2.10 7.53
CA LEU A 753 23.92 2.22 8.75
C LEU A 753 23.74 0.82 9.35
N THR A 754 23.86 0.70 10.66
CA THR A 754 23.49 -0.52 11.38
C THR A 754 22.25 -0.26 12.23
N VAL A 755 21.37 -1.25 12.31
CA VAL A 755 20.18 -1.24 13.17
C VAL A 755 20.08 -2.57 13.91
N THR A 756 19.73 -2.53 15.19
CA THR A 756 19.63 -3.72 16.04
C THR A 756 18.27 -3.76 16.72
N PRO A 757 17.27 -4.48 16.15
CA PRO A 757 16.02 -4.72 16.84
C PRO A 757 16.29 -5.45 18.17
N PRO A 758 15.68 -5.05 19.28
CA PRO A 758 15.77 -5.78 20.54
C PRO A 758 15.39 -7.27 20.40
N ALA A 759 15.96 -8.14 21.24
CA ALA A 759 15.70 -9.58 21.17
C ALA A 759 14.26 -9.97 21.54
N ASN A 760 13.54 -9.11 22.27
CA ASN A 760 12.15 -9.27 22.66
C ASN A 760 11.17 -8.58 21.69
N THR A 761 11.64 -8.04 20.57
CA THR A 761 10.75 -7.45 19.56
C THR A 761 9.79 -8.51 19.02
N GLN A 762 8.50 -8.20 19.05
CA GLN A 762 7.45 -9.09 18.56
C GLN A 762 7.58 -9.33 17.05
N SER A 763 7.40 -10.58 16.61
CA SER A 763 7.36 -10.92 15.19
C SER A 763 6.23 -10.17 14.47
N GLY A 764 6.52 -9.60 13.31
CA GLY A 764 5.60 -8.75 12.55
C GLY A 764 5.75 -7.27 12.84
N THR A 765 6.60 -6.86 13.79
CA THR A 765 6.87 -5.44 14.05
C THR A 765 7.53 -4.83 12.81
N ASP A 766 6.89 -3.84 12.19
CA ASP A 766 7.54 -3.01 11.17
C ASP A 766 8.25 -1.82 11.81
N ALA A 767 9.39 -1.42 11.26
CA ALA A 767 10.07 -0.18 11.61
C ALA A 767 10.25 0.66 10.35
N THR A 768 9.94 1.94 10.46
CA THR A 768 10.15 2.95 9.41
C THR A 768 11.46 3.67 9.71
N LEU A 769 12.45 3.47 8.86
CA LEU A 769 13.76 4.12 8.92
C LEU A 769 13.78 5.33 7.96
N THR A 770 14.09 6.50 8.50
CA THR A 770 14.33 7.72 7.71
C THR A 770 15.82 8.02 7.72
N ILE A 771 16.44 8.15 6.54
CA ILE A 771 17.81 8.62 6.37
C ILE A 771 17.76 9.96 5.63
N GLU A 772 18.33 10.99 6.23
CA GLU A 772 18.39 12.36 5.71
C GLU A 772 19.84 12.78 5.46
N ALA A 773 20.04 13.54 4.40
CA ALA A 773 21.31 14.21 4.12
C ALA A 773 21.05 15.70 3.91
N LYS A 774 21.69 16.53 4.74
CA LYS A 774 21.49 17.99 4.78
C LYS A 774 22.79 18.74 4.54
N SER A 775 22.73 19.72 3.63
CA SER A 775 23.85 20.62 3.35
C SER A 775 24.25 21.41 4.60
N SER A 776 25.52 21.84 4.67
CA SER A 776 26.05 22.61 5.81
C SER A 776 25.35 23.95 6.04
N SER A 777 24.79 24.58 4.98
CA SER A 777 23.96 25.79 5.10
C SER A 777 22.55 25.50 5.61
N GLY A 778 22.11 24.24 5.59
CA GLY A 778 20.73 23.82 5.85
C GLY A 778 19.75 24.21 4.76
N ALA A 779 20.21 24.82 3.66
CA ALA A 779 19.34 25.33 2.58
C ALA A 779 18.82 24.23 1.66
N ASP A 780 19.56 23.12 1.55
CA ASP A 780 19.16 21.93 0.78
C ASP A 780 19.28 20.66 1.62
N SER A 781 18.31 19.78 1.46
CA SER A 781 18.20 18.49 2.13
C SER A 781 17.33 17.52 1.32
N ASN A 782 17.71 16.25 1.32
CA ASN A 782 16.85 15.17 0.84
C ASN A 782 16.82 14.02 1.85
N PHE A 783 15.89 13.09 1.65
CA PHE A 783 15.67 11.95 2.51
C PHE A 783 15.32 10.69 1.70
N ILE A 784 15.45 9.54 2.35
CA ILE A 784 14.86 8.28 1.91
C ILE A 784 14.17 7.62 3.10
N ILE A 785 12.99 7.04 2.85
CA ILE A 785 12.22 6.30 3.85
C ILE A 785 12.20 4.84 3.45
N LEU A 786 12.54 3.97 4.40
CA LEU A 786 12.64 2.53 4.23
C LEU A 786 11.79 1.85 5.28
N ARG A 787 11.18 0.72 4.92
CA ARG A 787 10.45 -0.14 5.86
C ARG A 787 11.19 -1.45 6.03
N MET A 788 11.35 -1.86 7.28
CA MET A 788 11.92 -3.16 7.65
C MET A 788 10.92 -3.92 8.52
N SER A 789 10.72 -5.20 8.22
CA SER A 789 9.90 -6.09 9.05
C SER A 789 10.80 -6.91 9.97
N VAL A 790 10.51 -6.92 11.27
CA VAL A 790 11.17 -7.78 12.24
C VAL A 790 10.37 -9.07 12.36
N VAL A 791 10.95 -10.19 11.97
CA VAL A 791 10.28 -11.49 11.92
C VAL A 791 11.14 -12.50 12.67
N THR A 792 10.55 -13.18 13.64
CA THR A 792 11.22 -14.29 14.31
C THR A 792 11.51 -15.39 13.31
N LYS A 793 12.70 -15.99 13.40
CA LYS A 793 13.08 -17.10 12.55
C LYS A 793 12.00 -18.19 12.58
N ILE A 794 11.47 -18.51 11.41
CA ILE A 794 10.45 -19.55 11.25
C ILE A 794 11.15 -20.90 11.41
N THR A 795 10.71 -21.67 12.41
CA THR A 795 11.23 -23.02 12.68
C THR A 795 10.22 -24.11 12.36
N ASP A 796 8.95 -23.73 12.23
CA ASP A 796 7.85 -24.62 11.94
C ASP A 796 7.24 -24.25 10.58
N PHE A 797 7.17 -25.25 9.71
CA PHE A 797 6.74 -25.11 8.33
C PHE A 797 5.54 -26.00 8.01
N PHE A 798 5.09 -26.81 8.99
CA PHE A 798 4.04 -27.80 8.78
C PHE A 798 2.71 -27.23 9.24
N PRO A 799 1.65 -27.31 8.43
CA PRO A 799 0.32 -26.89 8.87
C PRO A 799 -0.30 -27.91 9.84
N PRO A 800 -1.23 -27.47 10.70
CA PRO A 800 -2.06 -28.37 11.48
C PRO A 800 -2.77 -29.41 10.60
N GLN A 801 -2.89 -30.63 11.11
CA GLN A 801 -3.47 -31.76 10.38
C GLN A 801 -4.85 -32.12 10.92
N CYS A 802 -5.81 -32.34 10.01
CA CYS A 802 -7.11 -32.92 10.34
C CYS A 802 -7.08 -34.45 10.21
N LYS A 803 -7.19 -35.15 11.35
CA LYS A 803 -7.16 -36.61 11.48
C LYS A 803 -8.47 -37.12 12.07
N ASP A 804 -8.70 -38.44 11.98
CA ASP A 804 -9.82 -39.15 12.60
C ASP A 804 -11.21 -38.52 12.36
N VAL A 805 -11.46 -38.08 11.11
CA VAL A 805 -12.73 -37.43 10.75
C VAL A 805 -13.88 -38.45 10.76
N MET A 806 -14.84 -38.26 11.65
CA MET A 806 -16.09 -39.02 11.72
C MET A 806 -17.27 -38.14 11.29
N VAL A 807 -18.18 -38.71 10.49
CA VAL A 807 -19.37 -38.01 9.98
C VAL A 807 -20.61 -38.84 10.29
N MET A 808 -21.62 -38.21 10.86
CA MET A 808 -22.92 -38.82 11.15
C MET A 808 -23.98 -38.07 10.33
N ALA A 809 -24.44 -38.68 9.23
CA ALA A 809 -25.35 -38.06 8.26
C ALA A 809 -26.42 -39.03 7.71
N ASP A 810 -26.63 -40.16 8.38
CA ASP A 810 -27.44 -41.28 7.86
C ASP A 810 -28.91 -40.89 7.65
N ASP A 811 -29.44 -39.99 8.49
CA ASP A 811 -30.82 -39.51 8.43
C ASP A 811 -31.04 -38.37 7.42
N CYS A 812 -29.99 -37.89 6.73
CA CYS A 812 -30.17 -36.83 5.74
C CYS A 812 -30.95 -37.35 4.50
N PRO A 813 -32.05 -36.70 4.10
CA PRO A 813 -32.85 -37.12 2.97
C PRO A 813 -32.10 -36.89 1.65
N GLU A 814 -32.41 -37.70 0.63
CA GLU A 814 -31.89 -37.49 -0.73
C GLU A 814 -32.45 -36.23 -1.40
N ASP A 815 -33.72 -35.94 -1.13
CA ASP A 815 -34.36 -34.72 -1.58
C ASP A 815 -33.96 -33.56 -0.66
N VAL A 816 -33.09 -32.68 -1.16
CA VAL A 816 -32.60 -31.50 -0.45
C VAL A 816 -33.73 -30.53 -0.12
N SER A 817 -34.91 -30.60 -0.76
CA SER A 817 -36.05 -29.77 -0.32
C SER A 817 -36.62 -30.20 1.04
N LEU A 818 -36.33 -31.43 1.50
CA LEU A 818 -36.82 -32.00 2.75
C LEU A 818 -35.76 -31.97 3.88
N CYS A 819 -34.61 -31.32 3.66
CA CYS A 819 -33.44 -31.36 4.55
C CYS A 819 -33.62 -30.63 5.88
N ALA A 820 -34.54 -29.66 5.96
CA ALA A 820 -34.62 -28.70 7.07
C ALA A 820 -34.72 -29.31 8.48
N PRO A 821 -35.52 -30.38 8.74
CA PRO A 821 -35.63 -30.97 10.07
C PRO A 821 -34.48 -31.93 10.42
N TYR A 822 -33.65 -32.30 9.44
CA TYR A 822 -32.57 -33.26 9.64
C TYR A 822 -31.24 -32.53 9.88
N ARG A 823 -30.37 -33.15 10.65
CA ARG A 823 -29.04 -32.63 10.97
C ARG A 823 -27.99 -33.68 10.68
N TRP A 824 -26.78 -33.22 10.43
CA TRP A 824 -25.59 -34.05 10.39
C TRP A 824 -24.51 -33.46 11.28
N GLU A 825 -23.63 -34.33 11.73
CA GLU A 825 -22.56 -33.97 12.64
C GLU A 825 -21.22 -34.45 12.10
N LEU A 826 -20.17 -33.69 12.38
CA LEU A 826 -18.79 -34.04 12.12
C LEU A 826 -17.99 -33.89 13.40
N SER A 827 -17.13 -34.87 13.67
CA SER A 827 -16.06 -34.75 14.67
C SER A 827 -14.71 -35.03 14.01
N ALA A 828 -13.69 -34.28 14.40
CA ALA A 828 -12.34 -34.45 13.87
C ALA A 828 -11.29 -34.13 14.93
N ASN A 829 -10.15 -34.82 14.85
CA ASN A 829 -8.99 -34.57 15.68
C ASN A 829 -8.02 -33.66 14.93
N LEU A 830 -7.73 -32.50 15.50
CA LEU A 830 -6.74 -31.57 14.98
C LEU A 830 -5.45 -31.69 15.79
N THR A 831 -4.32 -31.83 15.11
CA THR A 831 -2.99 -31.91 15.74
C THR A 831 -2.00 -31.10 14.94
N ASP A 832 -1.14 -30.38 15.62
CA ASP A 832 0.03 -29.73 15.02
C ASP A 832 1.30 -30.60 15.16
N ASP A 833 1.14 -31.83 15.63
CA ASP A 833 2.19 -32.80 15.91
C ASP A 833 3.34 -32.17 16.74
N ASN A 834 4.51 -31.91 16.14
CA ASN A 834 5.67 -31.27 16.81
C ASN A 834 5.84 -29.78 16.46
N GLY A 835 4.81 -29.16 15.88
CA GLY A 835 4.78 -27.75 15.51
C GLY A 835 4.62 -26.79 16.70
N THR A 836 4.17 -25.58 16.41
CA THR A 836 4.01 -24.51 17.42
C THR A 836 2.71 -24.60 18.22
N GLY A 837 1.81 -25.50 17.84
CA GLY A 837 0.49 -25.73 18.41
C GLY A 837 -0.57 -24.88 17.71
N ILE A 838 -1.83 -25.32 17.81
CA ILE A 838 -2.99 -24.66 17.19
C ILE A 838 -3.28 -23.34 17.93
N GLU A 839 -3.35 -22.25 17.18
CA GLU A 839 -3.67 -20.89 17.65
C GLU A 839 -5.15 -20.57 17.51
N SER A 840 -5.78 -20.97 16.40
CA SER A 840 -7.19 -20.68 16.15
C SER A 840 -7.84 -21.71 15.22
N ILE A 841 -9.15 -21.83 15.32
CA ILE A 841 -9.99 -22.63 14.42
C ILE A 841 -11.16 -21.75 13.97
N SER A 842 -11.36 -21.63 12.66
CA SER A 842 -12.42 -20.81 12.08
C SER A 842 -13.21 -21.57 11.02
N LEU A 843 -14.52 -21.34 10.97
CA LEU A 843 -15.38 -21.89 9.93
C LEU A 843 -15.18 -21.08 8.64
N ARG A 844 -14.84 -21.74 7.54
CA ARG A 844 -14.66 -21.13 6.22
C ARG A 844 -15.87 -21.33 5.33
N GLN A 845 -16.47 -22.52 5.36
CA GLN A 845 -17.65 -22.86 4.59
C GLN A 845 -18.64 -23.67 5.44
N GLY A 846 -19.92 -23.41 5.24
CA GLY A 846 -21.03 -24.06 5.94
C GLY A 846 -21.74 -23.10 6.89
N ASN A 847 -22.97 -23.44 7.29
CA ASN A 847 -23.81 -22.57 8.14
C ASN A 847 -24.20 -23.21 9.48
N GLY A 848 -23.52 -24.30 9.84
CA GLY A 848 -23.66 -24.98 11.12
C GLY A 848 -22.88 -24.33 12.26
N ASN A 849 -23.01 -24.94 13.44
CA ASN A 849 -22.28 -24.54 14.63
C ASN A 849 -20.97 -25.33 14.74
N LEU A 850 -19.84 -24.62 14.80
CA LEU A 850 -18.51 -25.19 15.03
C LEU A 850 -18.08 -24.94 16.48
N SER A 851 -17.62 -25.98 17.17
CA SER A 851 -17.08 -25.91 18.52
C SER A 851 -15.86 -26.80 18.64
N HIS A 852 -15.00 -26.56 19.64
CA HIS A 852 -13.79 -27.36 19.83
C HIS A 852 -13.36 -27.41 21.30
N THR A 853 -12.49 -28.35 21.65
CA THR A 853 -11.83 -28.41 22.98
C THR A 853 -10.81 -27.29 23.15
N ALA A 854 -10.09 -27.26 24.27
CA ALA A 854 -9.12 -26.20 24.51
C ALA A 854 -7.98 -26.25 23.48
N LEU A 855 -7.64 -25.11 22.89
CA LEU A 855 -6.56 -25.03 21.88
C LEU A 855 -5.17 -25.37 22.46
N THR A 856 -5.05 -25.42 23.78
CA THR A 856 -3.85 -25.87 24.49
C THR A 856 -3.69 -27.40 24.52
N ASP A 857 -4.71 -28.15 24.11
CA ASP A 857 -4.66 -29.61 24.07
C ASP A 857 -3.72 -30.10 22.96
N PRO A 858 -2.92 -31.16 23.18
CA PRO A 858 -2.07 -31.73 22.12
C PRO A 858 -2.85 -32.21 20.90
N VAL A 859 -4.10 -32.64 21.12
CA VAL A 859 -5.07 -32.98 20.08
C VAL A 859 -6.35 -32.22 20.41
N VAL A 860 -6.71 -31.27 19.55
CA VAL A 860 -7.93 -30.47 19.68
C VAL A 860 -9.05 -31.20 18.97
N GLN A 861 -10.12 -31.53 19.69
CA GLN A 861 -11.30 -32.15 19.07
C GLN A 861 -12.23 -31.05 18.56
N ALA A 862 -12.49 -31.04 17.25
CA ALA A 862 -13.44 -30.14 16.61
C ALA A 862 -14.78 -30.87 16.36
N PHE A 863 -15.89 -30.20 16.66
CA PHE A 863 -17.25 -30.68 16.51
C PHE A 863 -18.07 -29.69 15.69
N TYR A 864 -18.68 -30.17 14.62
CA TYR A 864 -19.54 -29.37 13.75
C TYR A 864 -20.93 -29.99 13.65
N SER A 865 -21.98 -29.16 13.74
CA SER A 865 -23.37 -29.60 13.56
C SER A 865 -24.14 -28.62 12.68
N ALA A 866 -24.73 -29.13 11.59
CA ALA A 866 -25.53 -28.33 10.67
C ALA A 866 -26.84 -29.04 10.30
N SER A 867 -27.79 -28.28 9.77
CA SER A 867 -28.90 -28.88 9.03
C SER A 867 -28.37 -29.59 7.78
N CYS A 868 -29.00 -30.68 7.35
CA CYS A 868 -28.69 -31.36 6.10
C CYS A 868 -28.85 -30.46 4.85
N CYS A 869 -29.42 -29.26 4.99
CA CYS A 869 -29.49 -28.26 3.93
C CYS A 869 -28.13 -27.62 3.61
N SER A 870 -27.21 -27.64 4.57
CA SER A 870 -25.82 -27.24 4.35
C SER A 870 -24.99 -28.50 4.29
N GLN A 871 -24.67 -28.92 3.06
CA GLN A 871 -24.10 -30.24 2.80
C GLN A 871 -22.56 -30.25 2.80
N ILE A 872 -21.93 -29.08 2.97
CA ILE A 872 -20.49 -28.91 2.91
C ILE A 872 -20.05 -28.14 4.13
N VAL A 873 -18.98 -28.62 4.77
CA VAL A 873 -18.26 -27.89 5.80
C VAL A 873 -16.80 -27.80 5.41
N GLU A 874 -16.24 -26.63 5.63
CA GLU A 874 -14.81 -26.43 5.65
C GLU A 874 -14.44 -25.54 6.82
N PHE A 875 -13.49 -25.98 7.64
CA PHE A 875 -12.90 -25.14 8.68
C PHE A 875 -11.38 -25.19 8.60
N VAL A 876 -10.75 -24.10 9.02
CA VAL A 876 -9.31 -23.89 8.96
C VAL A 876 -8.77 -23.86 10.38
N ALA A 877 -7.70 -24.62 10.62
CA ALA A 877 -6.91 -24.55 11.84
C ALA A 877 -5.58 -23.86 11.54
N LEU A 878 -5.27 -22.80 12.30
CA LEU A 878 -4.01 -22.07 12.19
C LEU A 878 -3.10 -22.45 13.34
N ASP A 879 -1.80 -22.60 13.06
CA ASP A 879 -0.78 -22.66 14.12
C ASP A 879 -0.31 -21.25 14.54
N LYS A 880 0.60 -21.17 15.51
CA LYS A 880 1.12 -19.89 16.04
C LYS A 880 2.06 -19.15 15.08
N VAL A 881 2.52 -19.77 14.00
CA VAL A 881 3.36 -19.11 12.98
C VAL A 881 2.59 -18.81 11.69
N GLY A 882 1.32 -19.20 11.62
CA GLY A 882 0.40 -18.90 10.52
C GLY A 882 0.38 -19.97 9.42
N ASN A 883 0.81 -21.20 9.68
CA ASN A 883 0.53 -22.30 8.76
C ASN A 883 -0.95 -22.70 8.88
N ALA A 884 -1.61 -22.87 7.73
CA ALA A 884 -3.04 -23.14 7.67
C ALA A 884 -3.33 -24.59 7.27
N GLY A 885 -4.01 -25.32 8.15
CA GLY A 885 -4.53 -26.66 7.93
C GLY A 885 -6.03 -26.61 7.59
N ARG A 886 -6.47 -27.30 6.54
CA ARG A 886 -7.88 -27.34 6.14
C ARG A 886 -8.51 -28.66 6.57
N CYS A 887 -9.72 -28.61 7.13
CA CYS A 887 -10.57 -29.77 7.31
C CYS A 887 -11.85 -29.61 6.50
N TYR A 888 -11.95 -30.36 5.40
CA TYR A 888 -13.06 -30.31 4.47
C TYR A 888 -13.88 -31.60 4.53
N ARG A 889 -15.21 -31.46 4.53
CA ARG A 889 -16.10 -32.59 4.35
C ARG A 889 -17.38 -32.20 3.62
N SER A 890 -17.88 -33.13 2.81
CA SER A 890 -19.16 -33.01 2.12
C SER A 890 -20.01 -34.27 2.37
N ILE A 891 -21.31 -34.06 2.60
CA ILE A 891 -22.34 -35.11 2.67
C ILE A 891 -23.16 -35.20 1.37
N VAL A 892 -22.76 -34.48 0.32
CA VAL A 892 -23.39 -34.56 -1.00
C VAL A 892 -23.26 -35.99 -1.53
N ARG A 893 -24.39 -36.68 -1.72
CA ARG A 893 -24.43 -38.03 -2.30
C ARG A 893 -24.26 -37.90 -3.81
N SER A 894 -23.04 -38.10 -4.32
CA SER A 894 -22.72 -37.99 -5.74
C SER A 894 -23.41 -39.10 -6.55
N GLY A 895 -24.41 -38.75 -7.37
CA GLY A 895 -24.98 -39.61 -8.40
C GLY A 895 -24.05 -39.74 -9.61
N GLY A 896 -22.91 -40.41 -9.41
CA GLY A 896 -21.82 -40.56 -10.39
C GLY A 896 -20.46 -40.44 -9.70
N PRO A 897 -19.38 -41.03 -10.26
CA PRO A 897 -18.08 -40.96 -9.62
C PRO A 897 -17.64 -39.49 -9.47
N PRO A 898 -17.08 -39.11 -8.32
CA PRO A 898 -16.70 -37.74 -8.05
C PRO A 898 -15.62 -37.29 -9.04
N ALA A 899 -15.77 -36.07 -9.58
CA ALA A 899 -14.61 -35.34 -10.09
C ALA A 899 -13.74 -34.95 -8.90
N LEU A 900 -12.94 -35.91 -8.43
CA LEU A 900 -11.87 -35.66 -7.48
C LEU A 900 -10.79 -34.86 -8.21
N SER A 901 -10.55 -33.63 -7.78
CA SER A 901 -9.23 -33.01 -7.87
C SER A 901 -8.26 -33.78 -6.96
N LEU A 902 -7.98 -35.03 -7.33
CA LEU A 902 -6.97 -35.86 -6.68
C LEU A 902 -5.63 -35.53 -7.31
N SER A 903 -4.70 -35.06 -6.46
CA SER A 903 -3.27 -35.07 -6.74
C SER A 903 -2.86 -36.43 -7.32
N LEU A 904 -2.38 -36.41 -8.57
CA LEU A 904 -1.94 -37.59 -9.33
C LEU A 904 -0.84 -38.44 -8.64
N LEU A 905 -0.27 -37.94 -7.55
CA LEU A 905 0.87 -38.54 -6.83
C LEU A 905 0.49 -39.74 -5.93
N LEU A 906 -0.76 -39.88 -5.50
CA LEU A 906 -1.17 -40.96 -4.59
C LEU A 906 -1.50 -42.30 -5.30
N TRP A 907 -1.79 -42.29 -6.60
CA TRP A 907 -2.09 -43.51 -7.36
C TRP A 907 -0.85 -44.26 -7.87
N LEU A 908 0.29 -43.58 -8.03
CA LEU A 908 1.53 -44.20 -8.51
C LEU A 908 2.26 -45.03 -7.45
N CYS A 909 2.02 -44.79 -6.15
CA CYS A 909 2.67 -45.56 -5.08
C CYS A 909 2.02 -46.94 -4.81
N LEU A 910 0.76 -47.15 -5.22
CA LEU A 910 0.05 -48.42 -5.00
C LEU A 910 0.23 -49.44 -6.15
N LEU A 911 0.68 -49.02 -7.33
CA LEU A 911 0.90 -49.90 -8.49
C LEU A 911 2.32 -50.48 -8.60
N VAL A 912 3.29 -49.97 -7.82
CA VAL A 912 4.68 -50.49 -7.82
C VAL A 912 4.90 -51.58 -6.75
N SER A 913 3.94 -51.83 -5.87
CA SER A 913 4.06 -52.80 -4.77
C SER A 913 3.53 -54.22 -5.08
N PHE A 914 3.04 -54.51 -6.30
CA PHE A 914 2.47 -55.83 -6.65
C PHE A 914 3.27 -56.70 -7.63
N PHE A 915 4.47 -56.29 -8.05
CA PHE A 915 5.37 -57.18 -8.81
C PHE A 915 6.77 -57.19 -8.22
N SER A 916 6.92 -57.90 -7.10
CA SER A 916 8.21 -58.40 -6.62
C SER A 916 8.02 -59.62 -5.70
N VAL A 917 7.74 -60.80 -6.28
CA VAL A 917 8.23 -62.09 -5.75
C VAL A 917 8.52 -63.03 -6.93
N LYS A 918 9.74 -63.57 -6.90
CA LYS A 918 10.48 -64.45 -7.84
C LYS A 918 10.13 -65.94 -7.64
N PRO A 919 10.63 -66.92 -8.42
CA PRO A 919 11.91 -67.01 -9.14
C PRO A 919 11.88 -66.72 -10.63
#